data_AF-A0A3B9KTG3-F1
#
_entry.id   AF-A0A3B9KTG3-F1
#
_cell.length_a   1.000
_cell.length_b   1.000
_cell.length_c   1.000
_cell.angle_alpha   90.00
_cell.angle_beta   90.00
_cell.angle_gamma   90.00
#
_symmetry.space_group_name_H-M   'P 1'
#
loop_
_entity.id
_entity.type
_entity.pdbx_description
1 polymer ?
#
loop_
_entity_poly.entity_id
_entity_poly.type
_entity_poly.pdbx_seq_one_letter_code
_entity_poly.pdbx_strand_id
1 'polypeptide(L)'
;MKKVILCLLLLIPILVILTIDASGRLIASALVDIPVESVVIKHSGAVLESDEIYLEEYKDTGKKYTVFCEVFPGIATDEMIWESSNTQVATIVPDEKRKDAAEVRFHDYGSVDILCTSKKNTSISARATLYVGGLIPGYMTMGDYAGHVFDEVTIPRYTTTSLLASVKPATSVREQKIAWKSSDENVVKVDNNGVITANAYGNATVTASVTAKDKTVSASVSVTVAGDALSTKSVVYSSEPALSLAPYATDEYVTVDGGETVDLSHIADFDAAEVLFRKGDNSECVRVVKVPAQKSLVIDNYYALKEGALSAFIALGTSNIEFNALATDGSTPAVTWRSTDENVLVMRGNRLFAVGSGEAEIYPYAEGYASQHITLNVTSPVEDFRLYETAYRDQVGLLQERVFGNRTYQNGNYTNDFHLKIASVYPVDAGIEAFSFESTNEDVATVDNRGNIRFASDVAGRDVTITATAYNQQGMPVRQNYTFHMVNGVNIGVNVGNQHFDAQAGEKPNFSPYYDLKTVTSDKSVGAVVLHSDVYFPSKADGGEAIKNLSCSIYGNGKKLDGQFLINSVEETDKLLLWDFKTYPDMPEELNVELVNLNLQSTQPTSDDAQKAFEELSAKGGGAIGILGAYPKETNSFSLFVKGCLFQYAYGHVNTAVGDCEFDGCIFRNNSASAIVLQQSGYGVANAKIKNCVFSNTIAPVGIACGNFDDLLTNMKNKKNKIKPQFGKFELEGNNYIYNWKKLDEVQMDLLPKGLEDATANALVDTFNGVLGKIIREAFMMSDKKNLYVDANGDQWLNFSFLMIGIWENMNPYFNASTPGTDGLTVVFDKSDYTYAEVKAYEAPSVKSVIAFAKSFGVDLENYKTYHIMGRDKNGAFNTLPGETYTIGKEIYAKLRGVKTKAEQ
;
A
#
# COMPACT_ATOMS: atom_id res chain seq x y z
N MET A 1 38.88 -41.31 28.08
CA MET A 1 37.77 -41.58 29.03
C MET A 1 37.53 -40.46 30.04
N LYS A 2 38.45 -40.13 30.98
CA LYS A 2 38.21 -39.03 31.96
C LYS A 2 37.92 -37.65 31.33
N LYS A 3 38.59 -37.29 30.24
CA LYS A 3 38.32 -36.04 29.49
C LYS A 3 36.97 -36.05 28.74
N VAL A 4 36.57 -37.19 28.19
CA VAL A 4 35.26 -37.40 27.52
C VAL A 4 34.11 -37.34 28.52
N ILE A 5 34.31 -37.88 29.73
CA ILE A 5 33.33 -37.85 30.82
C ILE A 5 33.20 -36.46 31.45
N LEU A 6 34.30 -35.70 31.54
CA LEU A 6 34.28 -34.30 31.96
C LEU A 6 33.59 -33.41 30.90
N CYS A 7 33.82 -33.68 29.61
CA CYS A 7 33.03 -33.09 28.53
C CYS A 7 31.56 -33.46 28.64
N LEU A 8 31.20 -34.73 28.88
CA LEU A 8 29.81 -35.19 29.04
C LEU A 8 29.09 -34.54 30.25
N LEU A 9 29.80 -34.27 31.36
CA LEU A 9 29.26 -33.54 32.53
C LEU A 9 29.05 -32.05 32.25
N LEU A 10 29.99 -31.41 31.55
CA LEU A 10 29.87 -30.03 31.08
C LEU A 10 28.81 -29.91 29.98
N LEU A 11 28.55 -31.00 29.26
CA LEU A 11 27.59 -31.08 28.17
C LEU A 11 26.13 -31.18 28.63
N ILE A 12 25.82 -31.50 29.90
CA ILE A 12 24.42 -31.67 30.35
C ILE A 12 23.63 -30.34 30.40
N PRO A 13 24.18 -29.22 30.91
CA PRO A 13 23.57 -27.90 30.73
C PRO A 13 23.54 -27.46 29.26
N ILE A 14 24.59 -27.83 28.52
CA ILE A 14 24.71 -27.60 27.08
C ILE A 14 23.71 -28.47 26.28
N LEU A 15 23.24 -29.61 26.79
CA LEU A 15 22.29 -30.54 26.16
C LEU A 15 20.87 -29.94 26.09
N VAL A 16 20.54 -29.02 27.00
CA VAL A 16 19.26 -28.28 27.05
C VAL A 16 19.33 -26.99 26.21
N ILE A 17 20.52 -26.42 26.05
CA ILE A 17 20.76 -25.25 25.19
C ILE A 17 20.96 -25.70 23.72
N LEU A 18 21.67 -26.81 23.50
CA LEU A 18 21.88 -27.46 22.21
C LEU A 18 20.69 -28.31 21.77
N THR A 19 19.64 -28.54 22.57
CA THR A 19 18.40 -29.13 22.02
C THR A 19 17.72 -28.16 21.05
N ILE A 20 17.99 -26.85 21.19
CA ILE A 20 17.59 -25.78 20.25
C ILE A 20 18.55 -25.72 19.06
N ASP A 21 19.83 -26.04 19.25
CA ASP A 21 20.86 -26.01 18.19
C ASP A 21 20.90 -27.32 17.34
N ALA A 22 20.64 -28.48 17.96
CA ALA A 22 20.59 -29.79 17.33
C ALA A 22 19.33 -30.00 16.48
N SER A 23 18.26 -29.23 16.73
CA SER A 23 17.12 -29.10 15.80
C SER A 23 17.50 -28.46 14.45
N GLY A 24 18.70 -27.88 14.32
CA GLY A 24 19.13 -27.23 13.08
C GLY A 24 19.37 -28.18 11.91
N ARG A 25 19.50 -29.50 12.14
CA ARG A 25 19.63 -30.50 11.07
C ARG A 25 18.30 -31.07 10.58
N LEU A 26 17.18 -30.70 11.21
CA LEU A 26 15.86 -31.31 11.01
C LEU A 26 15.00 -30.61 9.95
N ILE A 27 15.42 -29.46 9.42
CA ILE A 27 14.57 -28.58 8.59
C ILE A 27 14.85 -28.71 7.08
N ALA A 28 15.92 -29.42 6.68
CA ALA A 28 16.34 -29.56 5.29
C ALA A 28 15.55 -30.63 4.50
N SER A 29 14.23 -30.48 4.36
CA SER A 29 13.45 -31.30 3.42
C SER A 29 12.09 -30.68 3.05
N ALA A 30 12.11 -29.43 2.61
CA ALA A 30 11.05 -28.92 1.74
C ALA A 30 11.72 -27.94 0.76
N LEU A 31 11.34 -27.99 -0.51
CA LEU A 31 11.69 -26.95 -1.49
C LEU A 31 11.38 -25.60 -0.86
N VAL A 32 12.42 -24.88 -0.43
CA VAL A 32 12.25 -23.54 0.14
C VAL A 32 11.90 -22.66 -1.04
N ASP A 33 10.63 -22.29 -1.12
CA ASP A 33 10.19 -21.25 -2.02
C ASP A 33 10.95 -19.96 -1.68
N ILE A 34 11.94 -19.62 -2.51
CA ILE A 34 12.70 -18.38 -2.40
C ILE A 34 11.77 -17.27 -2.91
N PRO A 35 11.30 -16.37 -2.04
CA PRO A 35 10.43 -15.29 -2.44
C PRO A 35 11.19 -14.30 -3.29
N VAL A 36 10.49 -13.70 -4.23
CA VAL A 36 11.00 -12.51 -4.91
C VAL A 36 11.16 -11.41 -3.86
N GLU A 37 12.23 -10.64 -3.97
CA GLU A 37 12.54 -9.48 -3.13
C GLU A 37 12.44 -8.19 -3.92
N SER A 38 12.77 -8.23 -5.22
CA SER A 38 12.53 -7.14 -6.15
C SER A 38 12.35 -7.67 -7.57
N VAL A 39 11.76 -6.85 -8.43
CA VAL A 39 11.50 -7.18 -9.83
C VAL A 39 11.79 -5.96 -10.69
N VAL A 40 12.24 -6.18 -11.93
CA VAL A 40 12.39 -5.14 -12.96
C VAL A 40 11.72 -5.60 -14.25
N ILE A 41 11.19 -4.66 -15.03
CA ILE A 41 10.65 -4.93 -16.37
C ILE A 41 11.72 -4.59 -17.41
N LYS A 42 11.89 -5.45 -18.40
CA LYS A 42 12.82 -5.28 -19.51
C LYS A 42 12.10 -5.35 -20.86
N HIS A 43 12.58 -4.56 -21.81
CA HIS A 43 12.23 -4.67 -23.21
C HIS A 43 13.50 -4.63 -24.06
N SER A 44 13.60 -5.52 -25.06
CA SER A 44 14.79 -5.64 -25.93
C SER A 44 16.13 -5.79 -25.18
N GLY A 45 16.09 -6.37 -23.97
CA GLY A 45 17.27 -6.61 -23.11
C GLY A 45 17.65 -5.47 -22.16
N ALA A 46 17.04 -4.28 -22.28
CA ALA A 46 17.26 -3.15 -21.39
C ALA A 46 16.14 -3.03 -20.36
N VAL A 47 16.44 -2.45 -19.19
CA VAL A 47 15.41 -2.07 -18.21
C VAL A 47 14.49 -1.03 -18.86
N LEU A 48 13.19 -1.31 -18.82
CA LEU A 48 12.16 -0.48 -19.42
C LEU A 48 11.51 0.37 -18.34
N GLU A 49 11.85 1.65 -18.30
CA GLU A 49 11.12 2.63 -17.50
C GLU A 49 9.94 3.19 -18.27
N SER A 50 10.19 3.65 -19.51
CA SER A 50 9.15 4.11 -20.42
C SER A 50 9.51 3.99 -21.90
N ASP A 51 8.51 3.98 -22.79
CA ASP A 51 8.70 3.93 -24.25
C ASP A 51 7.56 4.61 -25.03
N GLU A 52 7.86 5.14 -26.22
CA GLU A 52 6.89 5.72 -27.14
C GLU A 52 6.47 4.72 -28.22
N ILE A 53 5.17 4.55 -28.40
CA ILE A 53 4.57 3.54 -29.27
C ILE A 53 3.69 4.23 -30.31
N TYR A 54 3.96 4.00 -31.60
CA TYR A 54 3.05 4.38 -32.67
C TYR A 54 2.01 3.28 -32.89
N LEU A 55 0.74 3.55 -32.60
CA LEU A 55 -0.33 2.54 -32.65
C LEU A 55 -0.40 1.85 -34.01
N GLU A 56 -0.20 2.62 -35.10
CA GLU A 56 -0.28 2.12 -36.48
C GLU A 56 0.83 1.12 -36.84
N GLU A 57 1.92 1.05 -36.07
CA GLU A 57 2.99 0.05 -36.29
C GLU A 57 2.64 -1.34 -35.74
N TYR A 58 1.75 -1.40 -34.75
CA TYR A 58 1.45 -2.63 -34.00
C TYR A 58 0.04 -3.12 -34.26
N LYS A 59 -0.92 -2.20 -34.38
CA LYS A 59 -2.32 -2.54 -34.62
C LYS A 59 -2.48 -3.11 -36.03
N ASP A 60 -3.00 -4.33 -36.11
CA ASP A 60 -3.28 -5.08 -37.35
C ASP A 60 -2.07 -5.40 -38.25
N THR A 61 -0.82 -5.18 -37.80
CA THR A 61 0.40 -5.48 -38.58
C THR A 61 1.02 -6.85 -38.28
N GLY A 62 0.65 -7.45 -37.14
CA GLY A 62 1.27 -8.68 -36.62
C GLY A 62 2.61 -8.49 -35.89
N LYS A 63 3.11 -7.24 -35.78
CA LYS A 63 4.28 -6.88 -34.97
C LYS A 63 3.94 -7.03 -33.49
N LYS A 64 4.85 -7.61 -32.69
CA LYS A 64 4.66 -7.84 -31.25
C LYS A 64 5.56 -6.94 -30.42
N TYR A 65 5.02 -6.41 -29.33
CA TYR A 65 5.79 -5.75 -28.29
C TYR A 65 5.87 -6.68 -27.08
N THR A 66 7.04 -7.25 -26.82
CA THR A 66 7.23 -8.23 -25.75
C THR A 66 8.02 -7.61 -24.60
N VAL A 67 7.49 -7.74 -23.39
CA VAL A 67 8.16 -7.36 -22.15
C VAL A 67 8.55 -8.63 -21.38
N PHE A 68 9.60 -8.52 -20.58
CA PHE A 68 10.09 -9.58 -19.71
C PHE A 68 10.29 -9.04 -18.30
N CYS A 69 10.11 -9.88 -17.29
CA CYS A 69 10.49 -9.55 -15.92
C CYS A 69 11.78 -10.25 -15.54
N GLU A 70 12.62 -9.57 -14.80
CA GLU A 70 13.73 -10.18 -14.07
C GLU A 70 13.47 -9.99 -12.58
N VAL A 71 13.50 -11.09 -11.84
CA VAL A 71 13.24 -11.13 -10.40
C VAL A 71 14.55 -11.33 -9.65
N PHE A 72 14.64 -10.73 -8.45
CA PHE A 72 15.81 -10.86 -7.59
C PHE A 72 15.41 -11.43 -6.21
N PRO A 73 16.18 -12.39 -5.66
CA PRO A 73 17.29 -13.08 -6.33
C PRO A 73 16.79 -13.92 -7.52
N GLY A 74 17.60 -14.09 -8.57
CA GLY A 74 17.20 -14.74 -9.84
C GLY A 74 16.70 -16.19 -9.75
N ILE A 75 16.89 -16.81 -8.59
CA ILE A 75 16.43 -18.15 -8.21
C ILE A 75 15.02 -18.15 -7.58
N ALA A 76 14.43 -16.98 -7.36
CA ALA A 76 13.12 -16.86 -6.76
C ALA A 76 12.06 -17.55 -7.64
N THR A 77 11.13 -18.26 -6.99
CA THR A 77 10.16 -19.12 -7.71
C THR A 77 8.76 -18.51 -7.79
N ASP A 78 8.63 -17.21 -7.47
CA ASP A 78 7.32 -16.57 -7.57
C ASP A 78 6.87 -16.33 -9.01
N GLU A 79 5.57 -16.51 -9.23
CA GLU A 79 4.94 -16.16 -10.49
C GLU A 79 4.64 -14.66 -10.49
N MET A 80 4.96 -13.99 -11.59
CA MET A 80 4.62 -12.59 -11.74
C MET A 80 3.24 -12.43 -12.37
N ILE A 81 2.43 -11.57 -11.78
CA ILE A 81 1.17 -11.11 -12.35
C ILE A 81 1.48 -9.88 -13.19
N TRP A 82 1.06 -9.94 -14.45
CA TRP A 82 1.14 -8.81 -15.35
C TRP A 82 -0.21 -8.14 -15.48
N GLU A 83 -0.24 -6.82 -15.29
CA GLU A 83 -1.45 -6.02 -15.37
C GLU A 83 -1.22 -4.78 -16.22
N SER A 84 -2.30 -4.32 -16.83
CA SER A 84 -2.36 -3.04 -17.54
C SER A 84 -3.20 -2.08 -16.70
N SER A 85 -2.70 -0.87 -16.46
CA SER A 85 -3.49 0.16 -15.77
C SER A 85 -4.69 0.64 -16.59
N ASN A 86 -4.70 0.40 -17.91
CA ASN A 86 -5.79 0.76 -18.79
C ASN A 86 -5.91 -0.25 -19.96
N THR A 87 -6.80 -1.23 -19.79
CA THR A 87 -7.03 -2.27 -20.80
C THR A 87 -7.67 -1.78 -22.09
N GLN A 88 -8.25 -0.57 -22.10
CA GLN A 88 -8.74 0.05 -23.32
C GLN A 88 -7.59 0.55 -24.20
N VAL A 89 -6.49 1.00 -23.60
CA VAL A 89 -5.27 1.43 -24.32
C VAL A 89 -4.43 0.23 -24.73
N ALA A 90 -4.10 -0.64 -23.77
CA ALA A 90 -3.36 -1.87 -24.06
C ALA A 90 -3.73 -3.01 -23.11
N THR A 91 -3.82 -4.23 -23.63
CA THR A 91 -3.96 -5.44 -22.82
C THR A 91 -2.64 -6.18 -22.73
N ILE A 92 -2.38 -6.80 -21.58
CA ILE A 92 -1.27 -7.74 -21.44
C ILE A 92 -1.77 -9.16 -21.67
N VAL A 93 -1.04 -9.91 -22.50
CA VAL A 93 -1.25 -11.33 -22.75
C VAL A 93 0.00 -12.09 -22.26
N PRO A 94 -0.07 -12.80 -21.13
CA PRO A 94 1.04 -13.62 -20.65
C PRO A 94 1.48 -14.64 -21.70
N ASP A 95 2.80 -14.87 -21.82
CA ASP A 95 3.33 -15.87 -22.74
C ASP A 95 3.13 -17.28 -22.16
N GLU A 96 2.46 -18.17 -22.89
CA GLU A 96 2.18 -19.55 -22.44
C GLU A 96 3.44 -20.41 -22.29
N LYS A 97 4.55 -20.04 -22.96
CA LYS A 97 5.82 -20.77 -22.96
C LYS A 97 6.86 -20.15 -22.03
N ARG A 98 6.75 -18.85 -21.73
CA ARG A 98 7.66 -18.10 -20.86
C ARG A 98 6.89 -17.39 -19.75
N LYS A 99 6.94 -17.95 -18.54
CA LYS A 99 6.28 -17.38 -17.35
C LYS A 99 6.77 -15.98 -16.97
N ASP A 100 7.97 -15.60 -17.41
CA ASP A 100 8.60 -14.30 -17.17
C ASP A 100 8.35 -13.29 -18.30
N ALA A 101 7.54 -13.63 -19.30
CA ALA A 101 7.31 -12.81 -20.48
C ALA A 101 5.82 -12.51 -20.68
N ALA A 102 5.54 -11.36 -21.28
CA ALA A 102 4.20 -11.03 -21.75
C ALA A 102 4.22 -10.21 -23.04
N GLU A 103 3.20 -10.40 -23.87
CA GLU A 103 2.94 -9.59 -25.05
C GLU A 103 2.02 -8.42 -24.68
N VAL A 104 2.44 -7.20 -25.00
CA VAL A 104 1.60 -6.01 -24.92
C VAL A 104 0.86 -5.87 -26.25
N ARG A 105 -0.48 -5.87 -26.19
CA ARG A 105 -1.34 -5.62 -27.35
C ARG A 105 -1.99 -4.25 -27.23
N PHE A 106 -1.67 -3.37 -28.17
CA PHE A 106 -2.18 -2.01 -28.22
C PHE A 106 -3.52 -1.95 -28.97
N HIS A 107 -4.50 -1.26 -28.40
CA HIS A 107 -5.86 -1.16 -28.92
C HIS A 107 -6.24 0.29 -29.23
N ASP A 108 -5.79 1.21 -28.38
CA ASP A 108 -6.15 2.61 -28.42
C ASP A 108 -4.96 3.52 -28.07
N TYR A 109 -5.08 4.80 -28.41
CA TYR A 109 -4.17 5.88 -28.09
C TYR A 109 -4.32 6.31 -26.62
N GLY A 110 -3.24 6.82 -26.03
CA GLY A 110 -3.20 7.25 -24.64
C GLY A 110 -1.93 6.73 -23.97
N SER A 111 -1.90 6.68 -22.65
CA SER A 111 -0.84 5.99 -21.93
C SER A 111 -1.36 4.89 -21.05
N VAL A 112 -0.46 3.95 -20.77
CA VAL A 112 -0.72 2.77 -19.99
C VAL A 112 0.51 2.39 -19.19
N ASP A 113 0.31 1.99 -17.94
CA ASP A 113 1.34 1.32 -17.16
C ASP A 113 1.21 -0.18 -17.33
N ILE A 114 2.34 -0.80 -17.64
CA ILE A 114 2.52 -2.24 -17.57
C ILE A 114 3.18 -2.55 -16.24
N LEU A 115 2.48 -3.35 -15.44
CA LEU A 115 2.83 -3.61 -14.06
C LEU A 115 3.16 -5.08 -13.94
N CYS A 116 4.28 -5.37 -13.28
CA CYS A 116 4.76 -6.71 -13.04
C CYS A 116 4.88 -6.88 -11.53
N THR A 117 3.94 -7.63 -10.95
CA THR A 117 3.75 -7.71 -9.51
C THR A 117 3.91 -9.14 -9.06
N SER A 118 4.68 -9.35 -7.99
CA SER A 118 4.81 -10.64 -7.35
C SER A 118 3.45 -11.16 -6.90
N LYS A 119 3.03 -12.35 -7.39
CA LYS A 119 1.80 -13.01 -6.96
C LYS A 119 1.83 -13.30 -5.46
N LYS A 120 3.03 -13.61 -4.95
CA LYS A 120 3.30 -13.82 -3.53
C LYS A 120 3.22 -12.54 -2.72
N ASN A 121 3.87 -11.47 -3.11
CA ASN A 121 3.90 -10.23 -2.35
C ASN A 121 3.64 -9.04 -3.26
N THR A 122 2.41 -8.51 -3.26
CA THR A 122 2.04 -7.39 -4.14
C THR A 122 2.76 -6.08 -3.82
N SER A 123 3.44 -5.99 -2.68
CA SER A 123 4.36 -4.87 -2.36
C SER A 123 5.59 -4.86 -3.26
N ILE A 124 5.91 -5.99 -3.88
CA ILE A 124 7.01 -6.12 -4.84
C ILE A 124 6.43 -6.03 -6.24
N SER A 125 6.62 -4.86 -6.84
CA SER A 125 6.07 -4.53 -8.14
C SER A 125 7.02 -3.63 -8.92
N ALA A 126 7.18 -3.94 -10.20
CA ALA A 126 7.83 -3.09 -11.19
C ALA A 126 6.79 -2.46 -12.11
N ARG A 127 7.16 -1.31 -12.69
CA ARG A 127 6.31 -0.54 -13.59
C ARG A 127 7.11 -0.10 -14.80
N ALA A 128 6.51 -0.24 -15.97
CA ALA A 128 6.96 0.30 -17.24
C ALA A 128 5.82 1.13 -17.87
N THR A 129 6.11 2.35 -18.31
CA THR A 129 5.10 3.27 -18.86
C THR A 129 5.17 3.33 -20.38
N LEU A 130 4.06 3.04 -21.07
CA LEU A 130 4.00 3.09 -22.53
C LEU A 130 3.13 4.26 -22.99
N TYR A 131 3.62 5.05 -23.94
CA TYR A 131 2.91 6.19 -24.53
C TYR A 131 2.46 5.85 -25.95
N VAL A 132 1.18 5.54 -26.12
CA VAL A 132 0.59 5.09 -27.39
C VAL A 132 0.04 6.29 -28.16
N GLY A 133 0.81 6.76 -29.13
CA GLY A 133 0.47 7.87 -30.02
C GLY A 133 0.19 7.43 -31.46
N GLY A 134 0.05 8.42 -32.34
CA GLY A 134 -0.10 8.21 -33.77
C GLY A 134 -0.19 9.54 -34.53
N LEU A 135 -0.10 9.47 -35.86
CA LEU A 135 -0.13 10.66 -36.72
C LEU A 135 -1.36 10.71 -37.63
N ILE A 136 -2.25 9.73 -37.53
CA ILE A 136 -3.47 9.60 -38.33
C ILE A 136 -4.65 9.66 -37.35
N PRO A 137 -5.72 10.45 -37.61
CA PRO A 137 -6.85 10.52 -36.68
C PRO A 137 -7.52 9.15 -36.57
N GLY A 138 -7.68 8.64 -35.35
CA GLY A 138 -8.27 7.35 -35.03
C GLY A 138 -9.79 7.41 -35.00
N TYR A 139 -10.31 8.08 -33.96
CA TYR A 139 -11.73 8.33 -33.73
C TYR A 139 -11.94 9.69 -33.04
N MET A 140 -13.22 10.05 -32.87
CA MET A 140 -13.66 11.24 -32.17
C MET A 140 -14.68 10.86 -31.11
N THR A 141 -14.65 11.53 -29.96
CA THR A 141 -15.68 11.47 -28.92
C THR A 141 -16.30 12.84 -28.71
N MET A 142 -17.54 12.88 -28.22
CA MET A 142 -18.25 14.10 -27.87
C MET A 142 -18.67 14.09 -26.40
N GLY A 143 -18.49 15.22 -25.71
CA GLY A 143 -18.72 15.31 -24.28
C GLY A 143 -18.83 16.75 -23.77
N ASP A 144 -18.60 16.94 -22.47
CA ASP A 144 -18.61 18.25 -21.81
C ASP A 144 -17.29 18.57 -21.07
N TYR A 145 -17.26 19.76 -20.44
CA TYR A 145 -16.16 20.21 -19.58
C TYR A 145 -16.08 19.48 -18.23
N ALA A 146 -17.05 18.61 -17.92
CA ALA A 146 -16.99 17.70 -16.79
C ALA A 146 -16.42 16.33 -17.19
N GLY A 147 -16.12 16.09 -18.47
CA GLY A 147 -15.54 14.86 -18.99
C GLY A 147 -16.58 13.75 -19.25
N HIS A 148 -17.87 14.05 -19.16
CA HIS A 148 -18.91 13.10 -19.55
C HIS A 148 -18.91 12.97 -21.07
N VAL A 149 -18.91 11.73 -21.57
CA VAL A 149 -19.07 11.43 -23.00
C VAL A 149 -20.54 11.10 -23.24
N PHE A 150 -21.13 11.67 -24.30
CA PHE A 150 -22.55 11.55 -24.59
C PHE A 150 -22.81 10.71 -25.84
N ASP A 151 -23.81 9.83 -25.75
CA ASP A 151 -24.51 9.27 -26.92
C ASP A 151 -25.81 10.05 -27.19
N GLU A 152 -26.47 10.50 -26.13
CA GLU A 152 -27.67 11.33 -26.16
C GLU A 152 -27.65 12.38 -25.05
N VAL A 153 -28.29 13.53 -25.30
CA VAL A 153 -28.50 14.60 -24.30
C VAL A 153 -29.96 15.06 -24.36
N THR A 154 -30.57 15.27 -23.20
CA THR A 154 -31.88 15.92 -23.10
C THR A 154 -31.71 17.31 -22.48
N ILE A 155 -32.19 18.34 -23.15
CA ILE A 155 -32.12 19.73 -22.65
C ILE A 155 -33.50 20.41 -22.72
N PRO A 156 -33.83 21.29 -21.77
CA PRO A 156 -35.04 22.11 -21.86
C PRO A 156 -34.93 23.15 -22.98
N ARG A 157 -36.08 23.53 -23.54
CA ARG A 157 -36.17 24.65 -24.49
C ARG A 157 -35.68 25.94 -23.83
N TYR A 158 -35.03 26.80 -24.62
CA TYR A 158 -34.37 28.04 -24.22
C TYR A 158 -33.00 27.90 -23.53
N THR A 159 -32.55 26.67 -23.27
CA THR A 159 -31.21 26.45 -22.71
C THR A 159 -30.12 26.44 -23.78
N THR A 160 -28.92 26.78 -23.33
CA THR A 160 -27.68 26.70 -24.11
C THR A 160 -26.68 25.84 -23.34
N THR A 161 -26.01 24.92 -24.04
CA THR A 161 -24.93 24.11 -23.46
C THR A 161 -23.83 23.87 -24.48
N SER A 162 -22.65 23.46 -24.03
CA SER A 162 -21.48 23.28 -24.89
C SER A 162 -21.16 21.80 -25.05
N LEU A 163 -21.01 21.38 -26.30
CA LEU A 163 -20.47 20.07 -26.65
C LEU A 163 -19.01 20.23 -27.05
N LEU A 164 -18.14 19.45 -26.42
CA LEU A 164 -16.74 19.34 -26.78
C LEU A 164 -16.54 18.12 -27.66
N ALA A 165 -15.65 18.25 -28.65
CA ALA A 165 -15.23 17.14 -29.49
C ALA A 165 -13.72 16.91 -29.31
N SER A 166 -13.35 15.70 -28.90
CA SER A 166 -11.96 15.28 -28.73
C SER A 166 -11.59 14.23 -29.76
N VAL A 167 -10.41 14.36 -30.36
CA VAL A 167 -9.92 13.48 -31.42
C VAL A 167 -8.70 12.75 -30.91
N LYS A 168 -8.64 11.42 -31.08
CA LYS A 168 -7.50 10.61 -30.66
C LYS A 168 -6.80 10.00 -31.88
N PRO A 169 -5.47 10.07 -31.98
CA PRO A 169 -4.55 10.79 -31.08
C PRO A 169 -4.64 12.30 -31.35
N ALA A 170 -4.56 13.13 -30.30
CA ALA A 170 -4.76 14.58 -30.43
C ALA A 170 -3.75 15.25 -31.38
N THR A 171 -2.52 14.74 -31.41
CA THR A 171 -1.47 15.22 -32.31
C THR A 171 -1.78 15.08 -33.79
N SER A 172 -2.71 14.19 -34.18
CA SER A 172 -3.11 14.01 -35.57
C SER A 172 -3.86 15.23 -36.15
N VAL A 173 -4.46 16.07 -35.30
CA VAL A 173 -5.32 17.19 -35.71
C VAL A 173 -4.79 18.55 -35.23
N ARG A 174 -3.50 18.64 -34.89
CA ARG A 174 -2.86 19.91 -34.53
C ARG A 174 -3.12 20.94 -35.63
N GLU A 175 -3.72 22.08 -35.26
CA GLU A 175 -4.13 23.19 -36.15
C GLU A 175 -5.36 22.96 -37.05
N GLN A 176 -6.07 21.84 -36.92
CA GLN A 176 -7.30 21.60 -37.68
C GLN A 176 -8.54 22.15 -36.96
N LYS A 177 -9.52 22.65 -37.73
CA LYS A 177 -10.82 23.08 -37.22
C LYS A 177 -11.81 21.92 -37.24
N ILE A 178 -12.52 21.70 -36.13
CA ILE A 178 -13.66 20.79 -36.06
C ILE A 178 -14.87 21.46 -36.71
N ALA A 179 -15.52 20.76 -37.64
CA ALA A 179 -16.75 21.19 -38.29
C ALA A 179 -17.98 20.63 -37.56
N TRP A 180 -18.92 21.51 -37.24
CA TRP A 180 -20.15 21.21 -36.51
C TRP A 180 -21.38 21.37 -37.41
N LYS A 181 -22.42 20.55 -37.19
CA LYS A 181 -23.69 20.64 -37.91
C LYS A 181 -24.85 20.06 -37.09
N SER A 182 -26.03 20.69 -37.14
CA SER A 182 -27.29 20.08 -36.73
C SER A 182 -28.04 19.46 -37.90
N SER A 183 -28.77 18.39 -37.63
CA SER A 183 -29.74 17.81 -38.58
C SER A 183 -31.01 18.66 -38.71
N ASP A 184 -31.39 19.43 -37.69
CA ASP A 184 -32.49 20.40 -37.73
C ASP A 184 -32.21 21.62 -36.81
N GLU A 185 -31.74 22.71 -37.43
CA GLU A 185 -31.42 23.99 -36.77
C GLU A 185 -32.66 24.69 -36.17
N ASN A 186 -33.88 24.32 -36.57
CA ASN A 186 -35.10 24.87 -35.98
C ASN A 186 -35.41 24.25 -34.61
N VAL A 187 -34.92 23.04 -34.35
CA VAL A 187 -35.07 22.33 -33.07
C VAL A 187 -33.86 22.63 -32.19
N VAL A 188 -32.65 22.31 -32.69
CA VAL A 188 -31.38 22.56 -32.00
C VAL A 188 -30.42 23.23 -32.96
N LYS A 189 -30.00 24.45 -32.64
CA LYS A 189 -28.95 25.15 -33.36
C LYS A 189 -27.59 24.82 -32.77
N VAL A 190 -26.56 24.61 -33.60
CA VAL A 190 -25.17 24.47 -33.14
C VAL A 190 -24.29 25.52 -33.79
N ASP A 191 -23.44 26.16 -33.01
CA ASP A 191 -22.47 27.13 -33.53
C ASP A 191 -21.12 26.49 -33.90
N ASN A 192 -20.19 27.31 -34.39
CA ASN A 192 -18.87 26.85 -34.82
C ASN A 192 -17.97 26.32 -33.68
N ASN A 193 -18.34 26.59 -32.42
CA ASN A 193 -17.63 26.15 -31.22
C ASN A 193 -18.26 24.90 -30.59
N GLY A 194 -19.36 24.39 -31.15
CA GLY A 194 -20.11 23.27 -30.55
C GLY A 194 -21.10 23.70 -29.47
N VAL A 195 -21.41 25.00 -29.35
CA VAL A 195 -22.45 25.50 -28.44
C VAL A 195 -23.80 25.24 -29.07
N ILE A 196 -24.65 24.48 -28.37
CA ILE A 196 -26.00 24.13 -28.83
C ILE A 196 -27.05 24.99 -28.14
N THR A 197 -28.07 25.42 -28.87
CA THR A 197 -29.21 26.20 -28.36
C THR A 197 -30.53 25.50 -28.70
N ALA A 198 -31.36 25.23 -27.69
CA ALA A 198 -32.65 24.58 -27.84
C ALA A 198 -33.76 25.58 -28.21
N ASN A 199 -34.23 25.50 -29.46
CA ASN A 199 -35.19 26.45 -30.04
C ASN A 199 -36.64 25.95 -29.96
N ALA A 200 -36.86 24.66 -30.24
CA ALA A 200 -38.19 24.05 -30.30
C ALA A 200 -38.16 22.61 -29.79
N TYR A 201 -39.32 22.11 -29.33
CA TYR A 201 -39.45 20.71 -28.94
C TYR A 201 -39.19 19.76 -30.12
N GLY A 202 -38.57 18.63 -29.84
CA GLY A 202 -38.27 17.61 -30.84
C GLY A 202 -36.89 17.01 -30.65
N ASN A 203 -36.45 16.27 -31.66
CA ASN A 203 -35.15 15.61 -31.67
C ASN A 203 -34.31 16.12 -32.83
N ALA A 204 -33.03 16.37 -32.58
CA ALA A 204 -32.05 16.69 -33.61
C ALA A 204 -30.71 16.01 -33.27
N THR A 205 -30.06 15.42 -34.27
CA THR A 205 -28.68 14.95 -34.15
C THR A 205 -27.71 16.10 -34.42
N VAL A 206 -26.73 16.28 -33.53
CA VAL A 206 -25.58 17.18 -33.71
C VAL A 206 -24.34 16.36 -34.04
N THR A 207 -23.60 16.76 -35.07
CA THR A 207 -22.43 16.05 -35.59
C THR A 207 -21.19 16.93 -35.58
N ALA A 208 -20.09 16.41 -35.05
CA ALA A 208 -18.74 16.98 -35.13
C ALA A 208 -17.88 16.15 -36.10
N SER A 209 -17.01 16.80 -36.89
CA SER A 209 -16.12 16.11 -37.85
C SER A 209 -14.80 16.85 -38.06
N VAL A 210 -13.75 16.09 -38.38
CA VAL A 210 -12.41 16.64 -38.70
C VAL A 210 -11.72 15.77 -39.73
N THR A 211 -10.93 16.38 -40.61
CA THR A 211 -10.12 15.69 -41.62
C THR A 211 -8.65 16.03 -41.42
N ALA A 212 -7.81 15.01 -41.29
CA ALA A 212 -6.35 15.17 -41.23
C ALA A 212 -5.67 13.98 -41.93
N LYS A 213 -4.58 14.25 -42.67
CA LYS A 213 -3.86 13.26 -43.50
C LYS A 213 -4.81 12.36 -44.31
N ASP A 214 -5.74 12.99 -45.03
CA ASP A 214 -6.72 12.34 -45.89
C ASP A 214 -7.71 11.38 -45.19
N LYS A 215 -7.71 11.32 -43.86
CA LYS A 215 -8.70 10.57 -43.08
C LYS A 215 -9.65 11.51 -42.37
N THR A 216 -10.95 11.23 -42.50
CA THR A 216 -12.02 11.96 -41.81
C THR A 216 -12.57 11.09 -40.69
N VAL A 217 -12.72 11.68 -39.51
CA VAL A 217 -13.40 11.08 -38.36
C VAL A 217 -14.50 12.00 -37.88
N SER A 218 -15.57 11.41 -37.34
CA SER A 218 -16.75 12.16 -36.87
C SER A 218 -17.39 11.48 -35.66
N ALA A 219 -18.04 12.28 -34.83
CA ALA A 219 -18.90 11.84 -33.72
C ALA A 219 -20.27 12.51 -33.84
N SER A 220 -21.30 11.91 -33.23
CA SER A 220 -22.65 12.48 -33.25
C SER A 220 -23.38 12.18 -31.95
N VAL A 221 -24.22 13.11 -31.53
CA VAL A 221 -25.03 13.03 -30.31
C VAL A 221 -26.48 13.32 -30.67
N SER A 222 -27.40 12.49 -30.15
CA SER A 222 -28.84 12.74 -30.27
C SER A 222 -29.29 13.74 -29.20
N VAL A 223 -29.80 14.89 -29.61
CA VAL A 223 -30.31 15.92 -28.70
C VAL A 223 -31.83 15.91 -28.70
N THR A 224 -32.42 15.69 -27.53
CA THR A 224 -33.87 15.77 -27.29
C THR A 224 -34.19 17.06 -26.57
N VAL A 225 -35.06 17.89 -27.16
CA VAL A 225 -35.57 19.10 -26.52
C VAL A 225 -36.91 18.78 -25.87
N ALA A 226 -36.92 18.73 -24.53
CA ALA A 226 -38.10 18.38 -23.74
C ALA A 226 -38.21 19.26 -22.49
N GLY A 227 -39.43 19.72 -22.20
CA GLY A 227 -39.67 20.69 -21.14
C GLY A 227 -39.19 22.09 -21.50
N ASP A 228 -39.62 23.07 -20.72
CA ASP A 228 -39.13 24.44 -20.81
C ASP A 228 -38.19 24.71 -19.64
N ALA A 229 -37.13 25.49 -19.91
CA ALA A 229 -36.40 26.17 -18.87
C ALA A 229 -37.36 27.04 -18.03
N LEU A 230 -36.96 27.39 -16.82
CA LEU A 230 -37.68 28.37 -16.00
C LEU A 230 -37.41 29.80 -16.48
N SER A 231 -36.30 30.02 -17.20
CA SER A 231 -35.97 31.28 -17.84
C SER A 231 -35.82 31.17 -19.36
N THR A 232 -36.26 32.19 -20.09
CA THR A 232 -36.02 32.34 -21.53
C THR A 232 -34.58 32.77 -21.86
N LYS A 233 -33.81 33.15 -20.84
CA LYS A 233 -32.43 33.62 -20.95
C LYS A 233 -31.58 33.11 -19.78
N SER A 234 -30.47 32.47 -20.09
CA SER A 234 -29.47 32.09 -19.08
C SER A 234 -28.66 33.28 -18.56
N VAL A 235 -28.56 34.36 -19.36
CA VAL A 235 -27.87 35.61 -18.98
C VAL A 235 -28.71 36.83 -19.31
N VAL A 236 -28.74 37.77 -18.38
CA VAL A 236 -29.37 39.08 -18.58
C VAL A 236 -28.37 40.19 -18.26
N TYR A 237 -28.26 41.16 -19.16
CA TYR A 237 -27.41 42.33 -18.98
C TYR A 237 -28.24 43.54 -18.58
N SER A 238 -27.77 44.34 -17.63
CA SER A 238 -28.44 45.59 -17.25
C SER A 238 -27.46 46.70 -16.92
N SER A 239 -27.71 47.89 -17.48
CA SER A 239 -27.02 49.12 -17.09
C SER A 239 -27.67 49.83 -15.89
N GLU A 240 -28.86 49.40 -15.49
CA GLU A 240 -29.59 50.00 -14.38
C GLU A 240 -29.08 49.46 -13.03
N PRO A 241 -29.24 50.22 -11.92
CA PRO A 241 -28.87 49.74 -10.58
C PRO A 241 -29.84 48.69 -10.03
N ALA A 242 -31.02 48.52 -10.63
CA ALA A 242 -31.99 47.48 -10.29
C ALA A 242 -32.61 46.91 -11.57
N LEU A 243 -32.82 45.60 -11.61
CA LEU A 243 -33.37 44.88 -12.78
C LEU A 243 -34.57 44.02 -12.37
N SER A 244 -35.69 44.18 -13.07
CA SER A 244 -36.82 43.25 -12.97
C SER A 244 -36.58 42.01 -13.83
N LEU A 245 -36.70 40.84 -13.23
CA LEU A 245 -36.51 39.53 -13.87
C LEU A 245 -37.82 38.90 -14.37
N ALA A 246 -38.98 39.45 -14.00
CA ALA A 246 -40.29 38.95 -14.43
C ALA A 246 -40.44 38.74 -15.96
N PRO A 247 -39.88 39.61 -16.84
CA PRO A 247 -39.98 39.40 -18.29
C PRO A 247 -39.23 38.17 -18.82
N TYR A 248 -38.31 37.61 -18.04
CA TYR A 248 -37.49 36.47 -18.46
C TYR A 248 -38.05 35.13 -18.00
N ALA A 249 -38.95 35.12 -17.01
CA ALA A 249 -39.65 33.93 -16.55
C ALA A 249 -40.49 33.31 -17.68
N THR A 250 -40.46 31.98 -17.81
CA THR A 250 -41.19 31.28 -18.88
C THR A 250 -42.69 31.22 -18.64
N ASP A 251 -43.14 31.29 -17.39
CA ASP A 251 -44.54 31.41 -17.01
C ASP A 251 -44.75 32.08 -15.65
N GLU A 252 -46.02 32.37 -15.32
CA GLU A 252 -46.44 33.08 -14.10
C GLU A 252 -46.21 32.31 -12.80
N TYR A 253 -45.90 31.01 -12.85
CA TYR A 253 -45.67 30.18 -11.66
C TYR A 253 -44.19 30.07 -11.29
N VAL A 254 -43.31 30.67 -12.08
CA VAL A 254 -41.88 30.73 -11.79
C VAL A 254 -41.62 31.87 -10.81
N THR A 255 -41.07 31.55 -9.65
CA THR A 255 -40.69 32.53 -8.62
C THR A 255 -39.18 32.74 -8.62
N VAL A 256 -38.73 33.93 -8.22
CA VAL A 256 -37.30 34.29 -8.13
C VAL A 256 -36.88 34.35 -6.66
N ASP A 257 -35.85 33.59 -6.27
CA ASP A 257 -35.29 33.61 -4.92
C ASP A 257 -34.77 35.02 -4.58
N GLY A 258 -35.20 35.57 -3.44
CA GLY A 258 -34.86 36.94 -3.05
C GLY A 258 -35.76 38.04 -3.66
N GLY A 259 -36.70 37.67 -4.53
CA GLY A 259 -37.68 38.57 -5.16
C GLY A 259 -37.41 38.84 -6.64
N GLU A 260 -38.42 39.36 -7.36
CA GLU A 260 -38.36 39.56 -8.83
C GLU A 260 -37.45 40.71 -9.27
N THR A 261 -36.94 41.53 -8.34
CA THR A 261 -36.05 42.64 -8.64
C THR A 261 -34.69 42.40 -8.01
N VAL A 262 -33.64 42.39 -8.84
CA VAL A 262 -32.26 42.20 -8.40
C VAL A 262 -31.60 43.56 -8.22
N ASP A 263 -31.01 43.80 -7.05
CA ASP A 263 -30.18 44.97 -6.78
C ASP A 263 -28.76 44.74 -7.31
N LEU A 264 -28.34 45.57 -8.27
CA LEU A 264 -27.04 45.53 -8.93
C LEU A 264 -26.13 46.68 -8.47
N SER A 265 -26.58 47.54 -7.54
CA SER A 265 -25.83 48.74 -7.14
C SER A 265 -24.51 48.45 -6.44
N HIS A 266 -24.35 47.25 -5.89
CA HIS A 266 -23.14 46.77 -5.24
C HIS A 266 -22.28 45.84 -6.12
N ILE A 267 -22.74 45.53 -7.33
CA ILE A 267 -22.04 44.68 -8.29
C ILE A 267 -21.15 45.55 -9.17
N ALA A 268 -19.90 45.15 -9.37
CA ALA A 268 -18.99 45.89 -10.23
C ALA A 268 -19.39 45.76 -11.71
N ASP A 269 -18.93 46.69 -12.54
CA ASP A 269 -19.18 46.62 -13.98
C ASP A 269 -18.57 45.35 -14.58
N PHE A 270 -19.37 44.65 -15.39
CA PHE A 270 -19.13 43.34 -15.97
C PHE A 270 -19.04 42.15 -15.00
N ASP A 271 -19.23 42.37 -13.70
CA ASP A 271 -19.49 41.31 -12.73
C ASP A 271 -20.96 40.87 -12.76
N ALA A 272 -21.26 39.75 -12.08
CA ALA A 272 -22.56 39.14 -12.11
C ALA A 272 -23.08 38.72 -10.72
N ALA A 273 -24.41 38.72 -10.57
CA ALA A 273 -25.12 37.98 -9.55
C ALA A 273 -25.76 36.72 -10.15
N GLU A 274 -25.80 35.65 -9.37
CA GLU A 274 -26.52 34.42 -9.69
C GLU A 274 -27.86 34.41 -8.97
N VAL A 275 -28.94 34.14 -9.71
CA VAL A 275 -30.30 34.22 -9.19
C VAL A 275 -31.05 32.94 -9.54
N LEU A 276 -31.66 32.31 -8.54
CA LEU A 276 -32.41 31.07 -8.71
C LEU A 276 -33.87 31.37 -9.06
N PHE A 277 -34.30 30.89 -10.22
CA PHE A 277 -35.69 30.75 -10.61
C PHE A 277 -36.18 29.41 -10.08
N ARG A 278 -37.42 29.34 -9.58
CA ARG A 278 -38.01 28.12 -9.01
C ARG A 278 -39.42 27.88 -9.52
N LYS A 279 -39.76 26.61 -9.67
CA LYS A 279 -41.13 26.13 -9.92
C LYS A 279 -41.33 24.78 -9.24
N GLY A 280 -42.00 24.79 -8.09
CA GLY A 280 -42.07 23.61 -7.22
C GLY A 280 -40.66 23.23 -6.73
N ASP A 281 -40.28 21.97 -6.92
CA ASP A 281 -38.95 21.46 -6.55
C ASP A 281 -37.86 21.73 -7.62
N ASN A 282 -38.25 22.20 -8.81
CA ASN A 282 -37.30 22.52 -9.88
C ASN A 282 -36.72 23.93 -9.67
N SER A 283 -35.42 24.08 -9.92
CA SER A 283 -34.75 25.38 -9.89
C SER A 283 -33.74 25.53 -11.04
N GLU A 284 -33.57 26.75 -11.53
CA GLU A 284 -32.61 27.13 -12.57
C GLU A 284 -31.86 28.40 -12.15
N CYS A 285 -30.55 28.46 -12.38
CA CYS A 285 -29.75 29.65 -12.11
C CYS A 285 -29.68 30.56 -13.36
N VAL A 286 -30.00 31.83 -13.19
CA VAL A 286 -29.84 32.88 -14.22
C VAL A 286 -28.78 33.87 -13.78
N ARG A 287 -27.84 34.16 -14.67
CA ARG A 287 -26.73 35.07 -14.42
C ARG A 287 -27.12 36.50 -14.82
N VAL A 288 -27.09 37.42 -13.88
CA VAL A 288 -27.40 38.84 -14.11
C VAL A 288 -26.12 39.65 -14.09
N VAL A 289 -25.71 40.17 -15.24
CA VAL A 289 -24.45 40.89 -15.42
C VAL A 289 -24.70 42.39 -15.41
N LYS A 290 -23.98 43.11 -14.54
CA LYS A 290 -23.98 44.57 -14.54
C LYS A 290 -23.15 45.08 -15.70
N VAL A 291 -23.66 46.03 -16.48
CA VAL A 291 -22.86 46.74 -17.50
C VAL A 291 -22.78 48.23 -17.19
N PRO A 292 -21.68 48.91 -17.55
CA PRO A 292 -21.48 50.32 -17.22
C PRO A 292 -22.42 51.26 -17.97
N ALA A 293 -22.86 50.88 -19.18
CA ALA A 293 -23.73 51.68 -20.03
C ALA A 293 -24.54 50.82 -21.01
N GLN A 294 -25.55 51.40 -21.65
CA GLN A 294 -26.26 50.75 -22.76
C GLN A 294 -25.35 50.49 -23.98
N LYS A 295 -24.26 51.26 -24.14
CA LYS A 295 -23.24 51.04 -25.16
C LYS A 295 -22.09 50.20 -24.61
N SER A 296 -22.40 48.96 -24.25
CA SER A 296 -21.40 47.97 -23.83
C SER A 296 -21.34 46.82 -24.82
N LEU A 297 -20.13 46.41 -25.18
CA LEU A 297 -19.87 45.19 -25.94
C LEU A 297 -19.68 44.04 -24.96
N VAL A 298 -20.48 43.00 -25.14
CA VAL A 298 -20.41 41.75 -24.36
C VAL A 298 -20.04 40.60 -25.27
N ILE A 299 -19.42 39.58 -24.70
CA ILE A 299 -19.06 38.37 -25.42
C ILE A 299 -20.27 37.45 -25.41
N ASP A 300 -20.91 37.27 -26.56
CA ASP A 300 -22.24 36.63 -26.67
C ASP A 300 -22.17 35.11 -26.46
N ASN A 301 -21.05 34.49 -26.85
CA ASN A 301 -20.85 33.04 -26.81
C ASN A 301 -19.73 32.62 -25.85
N TYR A 302 -19.60 33.30 -24.72
CA TYR A 302 -18.63 32.94 -23.69
C TYR A 302 -18.81 31.50 -23.16
N TYR A 303 -19.98 30.88 -23.36
CA TYR A 303 -20.23 29.45 -23.14
C TYR A 303 -19.32 28.51 -23.95
N ALA A 304 -18.67 29.00 -25.01
CA ALA A 304 -17.61 28.27 -25.70
C ALA A 304 -16.37 28.03 -24.82
N LEU A 305 -16.35 28.58 -23.61
CA LEU A 305 -15.37 28.34 -22.55
C LEU A 305 -15.98 27.49 -21.44
N LYS A 306 -15.14 26.96 -20.54
CA LYS A 306 -15.52 26.10 -19.40
C LYS A 306 -16.76 26.63 -18.67
N GLU A 307 -17.92 26.00 -18.91
CA GLU A 307 -19.24 26.32 -18.30
C GLU A 307 -19.63 27.81 -18.35
N GLY A 308 -19.12 28.56 -19.33
CA GLY A 308 -19.37 29.99 -19.38
C GLY A 308 -18.62 30.80 -18.30
N ALA A 309 -17.46 30.35 -17.86
CA ALA A 309 -16.63 31.15 -16.98
C ALA A 309 -16.05 32.38 -17.72
N LEU A 310 -16.01 33.53 -17.03
CA LEU A 310 -15.28 34.73 -17.49
C LEU A 310 -13.76 34.61 -17.26
N SER A 311 -13.34 33.50 -16.64
CA SER A 311 -11.96 33.04 -16.57
C SER A 311 -11.89 31.56 -16.92
N ALA A 312 -11.05 31.17 -17.87
CA ALA A 312 -10.95 29.78 -18.29
C ALA A 312 -9.51 29.35 -18.58
N PHE A 313 -9.23 28.06 -18.42
CA PHE A 313 -7.99 27.43 -18.85
C PHE A 313 -8.13 26.93 -20.28
N ILE A 314 -7.13 27.20 -21.12
CA ILE A 314 -7.08 26.70 -22.49
C ILE A 314 -5.70 26.11 -22.78
N ALA A 315 -5.67 25.13 -23.67
CA ALA A 315 -4.42 24.49 -24.07
C ALA A 315 -3.62 25.36 -25.05
N LEU A 316 -2.30 25.34 -24.92
CA LEU A 316 -1.38 25.89 -25.90
C LEU A 316 -1.59 25.20 -27.25
N GLY A 317 -1.69 26.00 -28.32
CA GLY A 317 -1.99 25.51 -29.67
C GLY A 317 -3.49 25.34 -29.95
N THR A 318 -4.38 25.62 -28.99
CA THR A 318 -5.81 25.79 -29.26
C THR A 318 -6.00 26.93 -30.27
N SER A 319 -6.71 26.65 -31.37
CA SER A 319 -6.89 27.58 -32.50
C SER A 319 -8.30 27.56 -33.11
N ASN A 320 -9.28 27.04 -32.36
CA ASN A 320 -10.61 26.68 -32.86
C ASN A 320 -11.78 27.43 -32.18
N ILE A 321 -11.53 28.36 -31.25
CA ILE A 321 -12.60 29.13 -30.59
C ILE A 321 -12.85 30.44 -31.35
N GLU A 322 -14.07 30.61 -31.86
CA GLU A 322 -14.57 31.83 -32.50
C GLU A 322 -15.45 32.62 -31.52
N PHE A 323 -15.06 33.85 -31.16
CA PHE A 323 -15.88 34.69 -30.28
C PHE A 323 -16.78 35.64 -31.06
N ASN A 324 -18.00 35.84 -30.56
CA ASN A 324 -18.95 36.81 -31.08
C ASN A 324 -19.18 37.90 -30.04
N ALA A 325 -19.39 39.13 -30.51
CA ALA A 325 -19.68 40.27 -29.65
C ALA A 325 -21.06 40.84 -29.99
N LEU A 326 -21.78 41.28 -28.96
CA LEU A 326 -23.08 41.92 -29.07
C LEU A 326 -23.04 43.25 -28.33
N ALA A 327 -23.67 44.30 -28.89
CA ALA A 327 -23.92 45.51 -28.12
C ALA A 327 -25.19 45.36 -27.29
N THR A 328 -25.15 45.77 -26.02
CA THR A 328 -26.28 45.66 -25.10
C THR A 328 -27.48 46.55 -25.47
N ASP A 329 -27.29 47.55 -26.34
CA ASP A 329 -28.36 48.38 -26.92
C ASP A 329 -29.03 47.77 -28.18
N GLY A 330 -28.63 46.55 -28.57
CA GLY A 330 -29.15 45.85 -29.74
C GLY A 330 -28.53 46.29 -31.08
N SER A 331 -27.56 47.20 -31.06
CA SER A 331 -26.78 47.53 -32.27
C SER A 331 -25.71 46.47 -32.57
N THR A 332 -25.25 46.41 -33.83
CA THR A 332 -24.20 45.48 -34.26
C THR A 332 -23.03 46.26 -34.87
N PRO A 333 -22.24 46.97 -34.04
CA PRO A 333 -21.08 47.71 -34.53
C PRO A 333 -20.01 46.74 -35.06
N ALA A 334 -19.19 47.22 -36.01
CA ALA A 334 -18.01 46.47 -36.43
C ALA A 334 -16.99 46.47 -35.29
N VAL A 335 -16.72 45.29 -34.72
CA VAL A 335 -15.78 45.12 -33.60
C VAL A 335 -14.43 44.63 -34.10
N THR A 336 -13.37 45.07 -33.41
CA THR A 336 -12.03 44.49 -33.51
C THR A 336 -11.72 43.76 -32.22
N TRP A 337 -11.38 42.47 -32.29
CA TRP A 337 -10.95 41.72 -31.11
C TRP A 337 -9.50 42.04 -30.75
N ARG A 338 -9.21 42.17 -29.46
CA ARG A 338 -7.88 42.46 -28.93
C ARG A 338 -7.49 41.48 -27.83
N SER A 339 -6.18 41.29 -27.67
CA SER A 339 -5.56 40.61 -26.54
C SER A 339 -4.75 41.61 -25.72
N THR A 340 -4.65 41.43 -24.41
CA THR A 340 -3.73 42.21 -23.56
C THR A 340 -2.28 41.74 -23.67
N ASP A 341 -2.03 40.51 -24.12
CA ASP A 341 -0.68 39.99 -24.43
C ASP A 341 -0.70 39.08 -25.67
N GLU A 342 -0.12 39.57 -26.76
CA GLU A 342 -0.03 38.83 -28.04
C GLU A 342 1.02 37.72 -28.04
N ASN A 343 1.87 37.62 -27.01
CA ASN A 343 2.78 36.48 -26.84
C ASN A 343 2.08 35.26 -26.24
N VAL A 344 0.91 35.46 -25.61
CA VAL A 344 0.10 34.40 -25.00
C VAL A 344 -1.09 34.09 -25.90
N LEU A 345 -1.88 35.12 -26.26
CA LEU A 345 -3.10 34.98 -27.08
C LEU A 345 -3.09 35.93 -28.27
N VAL A 346 -3.37 35.41 -29.45
CA VAL A 346 -3.51 36.20 -30.67
C VAL A 346 -4.94 36.10 -31.19
N MET A 347 -5.57 37.25 -31.42
CA MET A 347 -6.85 37.33 -32.11
C MET A 347 -6.63 37.55 -33.60
N ARG A 348 -7.12 36.63 -34.45
CA ARG A 348 -7.13 36.81 -35.92
C ARG A 348 -8.57 36.89 -36.41
N GLY A 349 -9.04 38.11 -36.63
CA GLY A 349 -10.47 38.35 -36.85
C GLY A 349 -11.23 38.09 -35.55
N ASN A 350 -12.15 37.13 -35.55
CA ASN A 350 -12.89 36.70 -34.37
C ASN A 350 -12.38 35.38 -33.76
N ARG A 351 -11.27 34.84 -34.28
CA ARG A 351 -10.68 33.58 -33.82
C ARG A 351 -9.56 33.79 -32.82
N LEU A 352 -9.58 33.00 -31.76
CA LEU A 352 -8.53 32.92 -30.74
C LEU A 352 -7.45 31.91 -31.15
N PHE A 353 -6.19 32.28 -30.94
CA PHE A 353 -5.03 31.40 -31.04
C PHE A 353 -4.21 31.49 -29.75
N ALA A 354 -4.09 30.37 -29.04
CA ALA A 354 -3.18 30.22 -27.91
C ALA A 354 -1.76 29.94 -28.41
N VAL A 355 -0.86 30.92 -28.32
CA VAL A 355 0.48 30.88 -28.95
C VAL A 355 1.63 30.82 -27.96
N GLY A 356 1.39 31.15 -26.68
CA GLY A 356 2.35 30.99 -25.59
C GLY A 356 1.64 30.73 -24.27
N SER A 357 2.34 30.14 -23.30
CA SER A 357 1.80 29.92 -21.96
C SER A 357 1.78 31.21 -21.15
N GLY A 358 0.78 31.36 -20.29
CA GLY A 358 0.60 32.54 -19.45
C GLY A 358 -0.86 32.98 -19.36
N GLU A 359 -1.09 34.07 -18.64
CA GLU A 359 -2.40 34.69 -18.51
C GLU A 359 -2.51 35.89 -19.47
N ALA A 360 -3.62 35.99 -20.19
CA ALA A 360 -3.96 37.16 -20.98
C ALA A 360 -5.47 37.35 -21.07
N GLU A 361 -5.92 38.57 -21.33
CA GLU A 361 -7.34 38.88 -21.51
C GLU A 361 -7.66 39.11 -22.97
N ILE A 362 -8.88 38.73 -23.36
CA ILE A 362 -9.46 39.08 -24.65
C ILE A 362 -10.69 39.96 -24.47
N TYR A 363 -10.87 40.91 -25.40
CA TYR A 363 -12.03 41.80 -25.38
C TYR A 363 -12.38 42.31 -26.79
N PRO A 364 -13.68 42.50 -27.10
CA PRO A 364 -14.11 43.17 -28.31
C PRO A 364 -13.94 44.69 -28.15
N TYR A 365 -13.43 45.37 -29.17
CA TYR A 365 -13.25 46.83 -29.15
C TYR A 365 -14.03 47.50 -30.30
N ALA A 366 -14.81 48.53 -29.95
CA ALA A 366 -15.32 49.51 -30.89
C ALA A 366 -15.31 50.90 -30.24
N GLU A 367 -15.06 51.94 -31.03
CA GLU A 367 -14.99 53.30 -30.53
C GLU A 367 -16.31 53.73 -29.87
N GLY A 368 -16.25 54.24 -28.65
CA GLY A 368 -17.42 54.69 -27.88
C GLY A 368 -18.19 53.58 -27.16
N TYR A 369 -17.66 52.35 -27.11
CA TYR A 369 -18.23 51.24 -26.34
C TYR A 369 -17.33 50.84 -25.17
N ALA A 370 -17.92 50.58 -24.01
CA ALA A 370 -17.26 49.85 -22.94
C ALA A 370 -17.21 48.35 -23.28
N SER A 371 -16.17 47.64 -22.89
CA SER A 371 -15.94 46.27 -23.36
C SER A 371 -15.83 45.30 -22.19
N GLN A 372 -16.48 44.15 -22.30
CA GLN A 372 -16.28 43.03 -21.38
C GLN A 372 -14.92 42.38 -21.66
N HIS A 373 -14.17 42.09 -20.61
CA HIS A 373 -12.91 41.37 -20.67
C HIS A 373 -13.11 39.93 -20.15
N ILE A 374 -12.47 38.97 -20.80
CA ILE A 374 -12.37 37.58 -20.32
C ILE A 374 -10.90 37.24 -20.14
N THR A 375 -10.54 36.78 -18.94
CA THR A 375 -9.19 36.29 -18.63
C THR A 375 -9.05 34.84 -19.12
N LEU A 376 -7.97 34.52 -19.81
CA LEU A 376 -7.68 33.18 -20.28
C LEU A 376 -6.27 32.78 -19.82
N ASN A 377 -6.19 31.63 -19.17
CA ASN A 377 -4.96 31.01 -18.71
C ASN A 377 -4.53 29.95 -19.71
N VAL A 378 -3.50 30.23 -20.49
CA VAL A 378 -2.93 29.29 -21.47
C VAL A 378 -1.92 28.39 -20.79
N THR A 379 -2.18 27.09 -20.82
CA THR A 379 -1.30 26.07 -20.24
C THR A 379 -0.89 25.05 -21.29
N SER A 380 0.20 24.32 -21.05
CA SER A 380 0.56 23.19 -21.90
C SER A 380 -0.59 22.16 -21.93
N PRO A 381 -1.01 21.66 -23.10
CA PRO A 381 -2.00 20.60 -23.17
C PRO A 381 -1.47 19.34 -22.49
N VAL A 382 -2.33 18.65 -21.76
CA VAL A 382 -2.03 17.36 -21.14
C VAL A 382 -3.07 16.36 -21.60
N GLU A 383 -2.66 15.36 -22.39
CA GLU A 383 -3.55 14.30 -22.87
C GLU A 383 -3.70 13.17 -21.86
N ASP A 384 -2.67 12.97 -21.04
CA ASP A 384 -2.66 12.02 -19.94
C ASP A 384 -1.59 12.44 -18.92
N PHE A 385 -1.83 12.14 -17.65
CA PHE A 385 -0.88 12.36 -16.56
C PHE A 385 -1.24 11.47 -15.40
N ARG A 386 -0.36 11.41 -14.41
CA ARG A 386 -0.51 10.54 -13.24
C ARG A 386 -0.08 11.22 -11.97
N LEU A 387 -0.68 10.73 -10.90
CA LEU A 387 -0.22 10.93 -9.54
C LEU A 387 0.75 9.79 -9.24
N TYR A 388 1.94 10.06 -8.68
CA TYR A 388 2.97 9.01 -8.51
C TYR A 388 2.55 7.88 -7.58
N GLU A 389 1.69 8.23 -6.62
CA GLU A 389 0.89 7.29 -5.87
C GLU A 389 -0.46 7.24 -6.59
N THR A 390 -0.87 6.08 -7.08
CA THR A 390 -2.20 5.87 -7.68
C THR A 390 -2.93 4.82 -6.86
N ALA A 391 -4.26 4.82 -6.90
CA ALA A 391 -5.08 3.77 -6.27
C ALA A 391 -4.67 2.34 -6.68
N TYR A 392 -4.09 2.18 -7.89
CA TYR A 392 -3.50 0.92 -8.32
C TYR A 392 -2.28 0.52 -7.45
N ARG A 393 -1.36 1.46 -7.19
CA ARG A 393 -0.16 1.23 -6.37
C ARG A 393 -0.44 1.20 -4.87
N ASP A 394 -1.65 1.55 -4.43
CA ASP A 394 -2.04 1.54 -3.02
C ASP A 394 -2.38 0.14 -2.49
N GLN A 395 -2.45 -0.88 -3.36
CA GLN A 395 -2.59 -2.29 -2.96
C GLN A 395 -1.26 -2.88 -2.47
N VAL A 396 -0.78 -2.40 -1.32
CA VAL A 396 0.52 -2.78 -0.75
C VAL A 396 0.38 -3.62 0.51
N GLY A 397 1.31 -4.56 0.68
CA GLY A 397 1.44 -5.44 1.84
C GLY A 397 0.37 -6.54 1.95
N LEU A 398 0.44 -7.35 3.01
CA LEU A 398 -0.47 -8.47 3.24
C LEU A 398 -1.92 -8.00 3.46
N LEU A 399 -2.12 -6.80 4.00
CA LEU A 399 -3.46 -6.23 4.19
C LEU A 399 -4.03 -5.57 2.93
N GLN A 400 -3.20 -5.24 1.95
CA GLN A 400 -3.57 -4.49 0.75
C GLN A 400 -4.22 -3.13 1.07
N GLU A 401 -3.79 -2.51 2.18
CA GLU A 401 -4.24 -1.21 2.64
C GLU A 401 -3.03 -0.28 2.73
N ARG A 402 -3.20 0.94 2.18
CA ARG A 402 -2.21 2.00 2.28
C ARG A 402 -2.73 3.13 3.15
N VAL A 403 -1.96 3.46 4.17
CA VAL A 403 -2.27 4.50 5.16
C VAL A 403 -1.32 5.69 4.98
N PHE A 404 -1.74 6.89 5.37
CA PHE A 404 -0.95 8.12 5.36
C PHE A 404 -1.01 8.83 6.71
N GLY A 405 0.14 9.33 7.18
CA GLY A 405 0.24 10.24 8.30
C GLY A 405 -0.15 11.66 7.90
N ASN A 406 -0.63 12.46 8.86
CA ASN A 406 -0.94 13.87 8.69
C ASN A 406 0.27 14.81 8.81
N ARG A 407 1.42 14.24 9.16
CA ARG A 407 2.70 14.93 9.21
C ARG A 407 3.72 14.17 8.38
N THR A 408 4.72 14.85 7.86
CA THR A 408 5.88 14.28 7.17
C THR A 408 7.14 14.74 7.89
N TYR A 409 8.05 13.81 8.15
CA TYR A 409 9.37 14.15 8.66
C TYR A 409 10.35 14.22 7.49
N GLN A 410 10.93 15.39 7.29
CA GLN A 410 11.85 15.65 6.18
C GLN A 410 12.93 16.63 6.60
N ASN A 411 14.19 16.32 6.26
CA ASN A 411 15.35 17.19 6.54
C ASN A 411 15.42 17.64 8.01
N GLY A 412 15.13 16.72 8.94
CA GLY A 412 15.18 16.99 10.39
C GLY A 412 14.01 17.77 10.97
N ASN A 413 12.94 18.04 10.20
CA ASN A 413 11.80 18.83 10.64
C ASN A 413 10.46 18.13 10.36
N TYR A 414 9.46 18.39 11.19
CA TYR A 414 8.07 18.01 10.93
C TYR A 414 7.37 19.08 10.09
N THR A 415 6.61 18.64 9.09
CA THR A 415 5.67 19.48 8.35
C THR A 415 4.34 18.76 8.22
N ASN A 416 3.23 19.50 8.13
CA ASN A 416 1.93 18.94 7.75
C ASN A 416 1.73 18.97 6.23
N ASP A 417 2.74 19.43 5.50
CA ASP A 417 2.70 19.54 4.05
C ASP A 417 3.17 18.24 3.41
N PHE A 418 2.50 17.84 2.34
CA PHE A 418 2.83 16.69 1.51
C PHE A 418 2.76 17.13 0.05
N HIS A 419 3.84 16.91 -0.69
CA HIS A 419 3.88 17.26 -2.10
C HIS A 419 3.38 16.08 -2.94
N LEU A 420 2.17 16.20 -3.48
CA LEU A 420 1.64 15.22 -4.40
C LEU A 420 2.42 15.31 -5.71
N LYS A 421 3.28 14.31 -5.95
CA LYS A 421 4.07 14.26 -7.18
C LYS A 421 3.17 13.92 -8.36
N ILE A 422 3.37 14.65 -9.43
CA ILE A 422 2.65 14.47 -10.70
C ILE A 422 3.68 14.24 -11.79
N ALA A 423 3.43 13.24 -12.61
CA ALA A 423 4.13 13.08 -13.88
C ALA A 423 3.13 13.39 -14.98
N SER A 424 3.42 14.43 -15.76
CA SER A 424 2.81 14.52 -17.08
C SER A 424 3.29 13.35 -17.89
N VAL A 425 2.35 12.70 -18.55
CA VAL A 425 2.59 11.47 -19.29
C VAL A 425 2.58 11.81 -20.79
N TYR A 426 1.73 12.73 -21.22
CA TYR A 426 1.78 13.23 -22.58
C TYR A 426 1.32 14.69 -22.70
N PRO A 427 2.19 15.63 -23.11
CA PRO A 427 3.64 15.46 -23.31
C PRO A 427 4.35 15.21 -21.98
N VAL A 428 5.50 14.54 -21.98
CA VAL A 428 6.21 14.05 -20.77
C VAL A 428 6.64 15.21 -19.83
N ASP A 429 6.72 16.43 -20.35
CA ASP A 429 7.32 17.60 -19.69
C ASP A 429 6.34 18.75 -19.40
N ALA A 430 5.02 18.50 -19.35
CA ALA A 430 4.08 19.54 -18.93
C ALA A 430 4.36 19.99 -17.48
N GLY A 431 4.53 21.30 -17.28
CA GLY A 431 4.80 21.90 -15.98
C GLY A 431 3.58 21.90 -15.05
N ILE A 432 3.82 22.15 -13.76
CA ILE A 432 2.79 22.13 -12.72
C ILE A 432 1.66 23.14 -12.96
N GLU A 433 1.96 24.23 -13.68
CA GLU A 433 1.00 25.25 -14.11
C GLU A 433 -0.09 24.72 -15.05
N ALA A 434 0.08 23.55 -15.64
CA ALA A 434 -0.94 22.89 -16.45
C ALA A 434 -2.03 22.18 -15.63
N PHE A 435 -1.89 22.14 -14.31
CA PHE A 435 -2.75 21.41 -13.41
C PHE A 435 -3.48 22.34 -12.44
N SER A 436 -4.72 21.97 -12.13
CA SER A 436 -5.51 22.51 -11.04
C SER A 436 -5.84 21.39 -10.06
N PHE A 437 -6.06 21.74 -8.79
CA PHE A 437 -6.27 20.78 -7.72
C PHE A 437 -7.50 21.13 -6.92
N GLU A 438 -8.24 20.10 -6.52
CA GLU A 438 -9.37 20.21 -5.61
C GLU A 438 -9.32 19.11 -4.56
N SER A 439 -9.81 19.42 -3.37
CA SER A 439 -9.96 18.47 -2.27
C SER A 439 -11.43 18.15 -2.06
N THR A 440 -11.77 16.87 -1.89
CA THR A 440 -13.14 16.48 -1.54
C THR A 440 -13.52 16.83 -0.10
N ASN A 441 -12.53 17.15 0.75
CA ASN A 441 -12.77 17.54 2.14
C ASN A 441 -11.65 18.46 2.67
N GLU A 442 -11.87 19.78 2.58
CA GLU A 442 -10.92 20.79 3.04
C GLU A 442 -10.70 20.77 4.57
N ASP A 443 -11.61 20.19 5.35
CA ASP A 443 -11.41 19.99 6.80
C ASP A 443 -10.39 18.88 7.12
N VAL A 444 -10.05 18.02 6.14
CA VAL A 444 -8.99 17.01 6.26
C VAL A 444 -7.70 17.50 5.64
N ALA A 445 -7.79 18.01 4.41
CA ALA A 445 -6.63 18.46 3.65
C ALA A 445 -7.01 19.55 2.66
N THR A 446 -6.24 20.64 2.66
CA THR A 446 -6.29 21.67 1.62
C THR A 446 -5.18 21.41 0.60
N VAL A 447 -5.37 21.81 -0.66
CA VAL A 447 -4.35 21.68 -1.71
C VAL A 447 -4.19 23.01 -2.43
N ASP A 448 -2.95 23.44 -2.64
CA ASP A 448 -2.66 24.65 -3.41
C ASP A 448 -2.58 24.40 -4.92
N ASN A 449 -2.43 25.47 -5.70
CA ASN A 449 -2.31 25.40 -7.16
C ASN A 449 -1.00 24.75 -7.67
N ARG A 450 -0.13 24.29 -6.77
CA ARG A 450 1.13 23.59 -7.09
C ARG A 450 1.11 22.13 -6.62
N GLY A 451 -0.03 21.63 -6.14
CA GLY A 451 -0.17 20.27 -5.64
C GLY A 451 0.46 20.05 -4.26
N ASN A 452 0.76 21.12 -3.51
CA ASN A 452 1.15 20.99 -2.11
C ASN A 452 -0.11 20.83 -1.27
N ILE A 453 -0.22 19.66 -0.65
CA ILE A 453 -1.31 19.30 0.24
C ILE A 453 -0.91 19.67 1.65
N ARG A 454 -1.80 20.29 2.41
CA ARG A 454 -1.63 20.55 3.83
C ARG A 454 -2.69 19.81 4.61
N PHE A 455 -2.27 18.85 5.43
CA PHE A 455 -3.17 18.05 6.27
C PHE A 455 -3.53 18.76 7.57
N ALA A 456 -4.77 18.58 8.02
CA ALA A 456 -5.24 19.04 9.31
C ALA A 456 -4.60 18.24 10.47
N SER A 457 -4.64 18.81 11.67
CA SER A 457 -4.02 18.20 12.85
C SER A 457 -4.75 16.96 13.37
N ASP A 458 -6.05 16.83 13.11
CA ASP A 458 -6.88 15.71 13.53
C ASP A 458 -7.65 15.10 12.36
N VAL A 459 -7.15 13.97 11.88
CA VAL A 459 -7.62 13.31 10.66
C VAL A 459 -7.76 11.80 10.79
N ALA A 460 -7.53 11.23 11.98
CA ALA A 460 -7.49 9.79 12.17
C ALA A 460 -8.78 9.10 11.71
N GLY A 461 -8.64 8.09 10.84
CA GLY A 461 -9.74 7.31 10.29
C GLY A 461 -10.59 8.05 9.25
N ARG A 462 -10.16 9.23 8.79
CA ARG A 462 -10.82 9.98 7.71
C ARG A 462 -10.11 9.73 6.39
N ASP A 463 -10.89 9.74 5.32
CA ASP A 463 -10.39 9.72 3.96
C ASP A 463 -10.50 11.11 3.33
N VAL A 464 -9.56 11.45 2.46
CA VAL A 464 -9.66 12.63 1.59
C VAL A 464 -9.15 12.30 0.21
N THR A 465 -9.87 12.75 -0.82
CA THR A 465 -9.47 12.59 -2.21
C THR A 465 -9.00 13.93 -2.75
N ILE A 466 -7.81 13.94 -3.33
CA ILE A 466 -7.31 15.07 -4.11
C ILE A 466 -7.49 14.74 -5.59
N THR A 467 -8.20 15.62 -6.29
CA THR A 467 -8.40 15.53 -7.74
C THR A 467 -7.51 16.56 -8.41
N ALA A 468 -6.60 16.08 -9.24
CA ALA A 468 -5.84 16.91 -10.15
C ALA A 468 -6.58 16.94 -11.51
N THR A 469 -6.69 18.13 -12.09
CA THR A 469 -7.32 18.36 -13.40
C THR A 469 -6.37 19.15 -14.30
N ALA A 470 -6.10 18.62 -15.49
CA ALA A 470 -5.46 19.35 -16.59
C ALA A 470 -6.42 19.39 -17.79
N TYR A 471 -5.99 20.02 -18.88
CA TYR A 471 -6.80 20.13 -20.11
C TYR A 471 -6.02 19.63 -21.31
N ASN A 472 -6.68 18.83 -22.13
CA ASN A 472 -6.10 18.29 -23.35
C ASN A 472 -6.07 19.34 -24.47
N GLN A 473 -5.51 19.00 -25.64
CA GLN A 473 -5.36 19.95 -26.75
C GLN A 473 -6.70 20.53 -27.25
N GLN A 474 -7.80 19.79 -27.09
CA GLN A 474 -9.15 20.22 -27.45
C GLN A 474 -9.91 20.90 -26.31
N GLY A 475 -9.28 21.09 -25.14
CA GLY A 475 -9.87 21.75 -23.96
C GLY A 475 -10.77 20.85 -23.12
N MET A 476 -10.81 19.53 -23.37
CA MET A 476 -11.48 18.57 -22.48
C MET A 476 -10.63 18.32 -21.22
N PRO A 477 -11.25 18.20 -20.03
CA PRO A 477 -10.52 17.91 -18.82
C PRO A 477 -9.92 16.51 -18.85
N VAL A 478 -8.70 16.39 -18.34
CA VAL A 478 -8.09 15.11 -17.95
C VAL A 478 -7.98 15.14 -16.44
N ARG A 479 -8.52 14.14 -15.75
CA ARG A 479 -8.57 14.11 -14.28
C ARG A 479 -7.89 12.87 -13.73
N GLN A 480 -7.21 13.04 -12.61
CA GLN A 480 -6.69 11.95 -11.80
C GLN A 480 -7.04 12.19 -10.34
N ASN A 481 -7.47 11.13 -9.66
CA ASN A 481 -7.86 11.16 -8.27
C ASN A 481 -6.87 10.35 -7.43
N TYR A 482 -6.56 10.85 -6.24
CA TYR A 482 -5.83 10.09 -5.25
C TYR A 482 -6.46 10.20 -3.87
N THR A 483 -6.75 9.06 -3.25
CA THR A 483 -7.39 8.98 -1.93
C THR A 483 -6.35 8.68 -0.87
N PHE A 484 -6.28 9.54 0.15
CA PHE A 484 -5.44 9.36 1.32
C PHE A 484 -6.29 8.77 2.47
N HIS A 485 -5.90 7.62 2.97
CA HIS A 485 -6.47 7.00 4.19
C HIS A 485 -5.67 7.44 5.41
N MET A 486 -6.22 8.34 6.23
CA MET A 486 -5.42 9.12 7.17
C MET A 486 -5.32 8.53 8.59
N VAL A 487 -4.14 8.67 9.19
CA VAL A 487 -3.88 8.49 10.63
C VAL A 487 -3.19 9.74 11.20
N ASN A 488 -3.38 9.98 12.50
CA ASN A 488 -2.64 11.01 13.23
C ASN A 488 -1.19 10.52 13.48
N GLY A 489 -0.35 10.64 12.45
CA GLY A 489 0.97 10.02 12.41
C GLY A 489 1.96 10.74 11.49
N VAL A 490 3.17 10.21 11.42
CA VAL A 490 4.31 10.81 10.71
C VAL A 490 4.75 9.91 9.56
N ASN A 491 4.75 10.44 8.34
CA ASN A 491 5.27 9.80 7.14
C ASN A 491 6.80 9.81 7.13
N ILE A 492 7.40 8.67 6.80
CA ILE A 492 8.84 8.48 6.64
C ILE A 492 9.13 7.91 5.25
N GLY A 493 10.18 8.42 4.61
CA GLY A 493 10.67 7.88 3.34
C GLY A 493 9.95 8.35 2.07
N VAL A 494 9.04 9.32 2.14
CA VAL A 494 8.21 9.80 1.00
C VAL A 494 9.02 10.35 -0.20
N ASN A 495 10.24 10.81 0.03
CA ASN A 495 11.11 11.38 -1.01
C ASN A 495 12.22 10.43 -1.46
N VAL A 496 12.25 9.26 -0.87
CA VAL A 496 13.20 8.22 -1.21
C VAL A 496 12.49 7.36 -2.25
N GLY A 497 13.02 7.29 -3.47
CA GLY A 497 12.45 6.42 -4.51
C GLY A 497 12.46 4.95 -4.07
N ASN A 498 12.01 4.04 -4.93
CA ASN A 498 12.14 2.61 -4.67
C ASN A 498 13.62 2.30 -4.38
N GLN A 499 13.93 2.02 -3.12
CA GLN A 499 15.28 1.64 -2.74
C GLN A 499 15.49 0.21 -3.24
N HIS A 500 16.32 0.08 -4.26
CA HIS A 500 16.91 -1.17 -4.67
C HIS A 500 18.42 -1.01 -4.53
N PHE A 501 19.07 -2.06 -4.07
CA PHE A 501 20.50 -2.07 -3.84
C PHE A 501 21.03 -3.44 -4.25
N ASP A 502 22.03 -3.45 -5.12
CA ASP A 502 22.74 -4.67 -5.49
C ASP A 502 24.07 -4.78 -4.72
N ALA A 503 24.09 -5.70 -3.75
CA ALA A 503 25.29 -6.01 -2.99
C ALA A 503 26.42 -6.59 -3.85
N GLN A 504 26.09 -7.30 -4.93
CA GLN A 504 27.09 -7.87 -5.84
C GLN A 504 27.78 -6.79 -6.69
N ALA A 505 27.10 -5.67 -6.94
CA ALA A 505 27.65 -4.49 -7.59
C ALA A 505 28.48 -3.59 -6.64
N GLY A 506 28.49 -3.89 -5.33
CA GLY A 506 29.26 -3.13 -4.33
C GLY A 506 28.65 -1.78 -3.96
N GLU A 507 27.38 -1.56 -4.26
CA GLU A 507 26.63 -0.37 -3.87
C GLU A 507 26.45 -0.30 -2.31
N LYS A 508 25.82 0.76 -1.79
CA LYS A 508 25.36 0.79 -0.39
C LYS A 508 23.91 1.30 -0.35
N PRO A 509 23.02 0.74 0.48
CA PRO A 509 21.68 1.26 0.63
C PRO A 509 21.71 2.65 1.27
N ASN A 510 20.64 3.42 1.08
CA ASN A 510 20.47 4.70 1.75
C ASN A 510 19.82 4.48 3.14
N PHE A 511 20.60 4.75 4.18
CA PHE A 511 20.20 4.60 5.59
C PHE A 511 19.41 5.79 6.18
N SER A 512 19.14 6.85 5.42
CA SER A 512 18.37 8.02 5.91
C SER A 512 17.02 7.64 6.50
N PRO A 513 16.19 6.76 5.87
CA PRO A 513 14.92 6.35 6.45
C PRO A 513 15.06 5.69 7.82
N TYR A 514 16.15 4.95 8.08
CA TYR A 514 16.41 4.35 9.39
C TYR A 514 16.67 5.41 10.46
N TYR A 515 17.50 6.40 10.16
CA TYR A 515 17.80 7.49 11.10
C TYR A 515 16.58 8.38 11.35
N ASP A 516 15.78 8.64 10.32
CA ASP A 516 14.51 9.35 10.43
C ASP A 516 13.55 8.58 11.34
N LEU A 517 13.36 7.28 11.06
CA LEU A 517 12.51 6.40 11.88
C LEU A 517 12.99 6.36 13.35
N LYS A 518 14.29 6.17 13.59
CA LYS A 518 14.87 6.16 14.95
C LYS A 518 14.61 7.47 15.68
N THR A 519 14.72 8.60 14.99
CA THR A 519 14.47 9.92 15.56
C THR A 519 12.99 10.11 15.90
N VAL A 520 12.09 9.87 14.94
CA VAL A 520 10.65 10.07 15.10
C VAL A 520 10.05 9.14 16.15
N THR A 521 10.46 7.87 16.19
CA THR A 521 9.95 6.89 17.17
C THR A 521 10.43 7.17 18.61
N SER A 522 11.47 7.99 18.78
CA SER A 522 11.94 8.44 20.10
C SER A 522 11.10 9.59 20.68
N ASP A 523 10.36 10.31 19.82
CA ASP A 523 9.47 11.40 20.21
C ASP A 523 8.14 10.85 20.76
N LYS A 524 7.92 11.03 22.06
CA LYS A 524 6.73 10.50 22.76
C LYS A 524 5.42 11.17 22.36
N SER A 525 5.46 12.29 21.64
CA SER A 525 4.26 12.94 21.09
C SER A 525 3.76 12.29 19.80
N VAL A 526 4.55 11.40 19.19
CA VAL A 526 4.18 10.69 17.96
C VAL A 526 3.38 9.45 18.32
N GLY A 527 2.13 9.38 17.89
CA GLY A 527 1.25 8.22 18.10
C GLY A 527 1.40 7.13 17.04
N ALA A 528 1.78 7.51 15.81
CA ALA A 528 1.94 6.58 14.69
C ALA A 528 3.03 7.04 13.71
N VAL A 529 3.70 6.08 13.07
CA VAL A 529 4.62 6.28 11.96
C VAL A 529 4.16 5.47 10.75
N VAL A 530 4.30 6.05 9.56
CA VAL A 530 3.88 5.43 8.30
C VAL A 530 5.08 5.38 7.36
N LEU A 531 5.45 4.17 6.92
CA LEU A 531 6.56 3.93 6.02
C LEU A 531 6.11 4.00 4.56
N HIS A 532 6.80 4.80 3.76
CA HIS A 532 6.59 4.91 2.31
C HIS A 532 7.76 4.38 1.48
N SER A 533 8.81 3.89 2.14
CA SER A 533 9.97 3.21 1.54
C SER A 533 10.41 2.07 2.43
N ASP A 534 11.18 1.13 1.86
CA ASP A 534 11.93 0.15 2.65
C ASP A 534 12.94 0.87 3.55
N VAL A 535 13.26 0.26 4.70
CA VAL A 535 14.16 0.79 5.73
C VAL A 535 15.25 -0.25 5.99
N TYR A 536 16.46 0.06 5.58
CA TYR A 536 17.65 -0.76 5.83
C TYR A 536 18.35 -0.32 7.11
N PHE A 537 18.67 -1.28 7.98
CA PHE A 537 19.40 -1.03 9.22
C PHE A 537 20.90 -1.15 8.95
N PRO A 538 21.73 -0.15 9.31
CA PRO A 538 23.18 -0.19 9.10
C PRO A 538 23.88 -1.19 10.04
N SER A 539 25.16 -1.48 9.77
CA SER A 539 25.98 -2.32 10.64
C SER A 539 26.37 -1.62 11.94
N LYS A 540 26.70 -2.37 12.99
CA LYS A 540 27.23 -1.78 14.24
C LYS A 540 28.49 -0.93 13.99
N ALA A 541 29.34 -1.32 13.03
CA ALA A 541 30.52 -0.53 12.65
C ALA A 541 30.13 0.84 12.05
N ASP A 542 28.96 0.92 11.42
CA ASP A 542 28.39 2.14 10.85
C ASP A 542 27.36 2.83 11.78
N GLY A 543 27.33 2.45 13.08
CA GLY A 543 26.43 3.04 14.09
C GLY A 543 25.04 2.42 14.18
N GLY A 544 24.83 1.26 13.57
CA GLY A 544 23.57 0.52 13.59
C GLY A 544 23.24 -0.07 14.96
N GLU A 545 22.01 0.19 15.40
CA GLU A 545 21.45 -0.33 16.65
C GLU A 545 19.95 -0.63 16.48
N ALA A 546 19.42 -1.45 17.39
CA ALA A 546 17.97 -1.62 17.55
C ALA A 546 17.26 -0.27 17.78
N ILE A 547 16.04 -0.13 17.28
CA ILE A 547 15.15 0.94 17.71
C ILE A 547 14.58 0.54 19.07
N LYS A 548 15.01 1.26 20.12
CA LYS A 548 14.70 0.93 21.51
C LYS A 548 13.50 1.72 22.03
N ASN A 549 12.61 1.06 22.75
CA ASN A 549 11.53 1.64 23.56
C ASN A 549 10.61 2.57 22.76
N LEU A 550 10.23 2.15 21.55
CA LEU A 550 9.28 2.87 20.71
C LEU A 550 7.90 2.92 21.38
N SER A 551 7.20 4.05 21.25
CA SER A 551 5.92 4.28 21.93
C SER A 551 4.79 4.61 20.96
N CYS A 552 4.95 4.26 19.69
CA CYS A 552 4.04 4.61 18.61
C CYS A 552 3.74 3.39 17.73
N SER A 553 2.58 3.38 17.09
CA SER A 553 2.26 2.37 16.07
C SER A 553 3.10 2.56 14.80
N ILE A 554 3.34 1.50 14.04
CA ILE A 554 4.06 1.53 12.77
C ILE A 554 3.20 0.88 11.68
N TYR A 555 2.90 1.66 10.64
CA TYR A 555 2.23 1.22 9.43
C TYR A 555 3.26 1.07 8.32
N GLY A 556 3.40 -0.15 7.82
CA GLY A 556 4.42 -0.48 6.83
C GLY A 556 4.01 -0.20 5.40
N ASN A 557 2.71 -0.15 5.08
CA ASN A 557 2.24 -0.10 3.70
C ASN A 557 2.97 -1.14 2.82
N GLY A 558 3.17 -2.37 3.32
CA GLY A 558 3.91 -3.44 2.66
C GLY A 558 5.43 -3.29 2.59
N LYS A 559 5.99 -2.19 3.10
CA LYS A 559 7.43 -1.91 3.08
C LYS A 559 8.22 -2.76 4.07
N LYS A 560 9.49 -2.92 3.75
CA LYS A 560 10.43 -3.80 4.45
C LYS A 560 11.19 -3.07 5.56
N LEU A 561 11.33 -3.71 6.71
CA LEU A 561 12.38 -3.44 7.70
C LEU A 561 13.47 -4.50 7.53
N ASP A 562 14.64 -4.11 7.07
CA ASP A 562 15.71 -5.04 6.67
C ASP A 562 16.97 -4.90 7.54
N GLY A 563 17.24 -5.94 8.31
CA GLY A 563 18.38 -6.09 9.20
C GLY A 563 19.67 -6.60 8.57
N GLN A 564 19.71 -6.84 7.26
CA GLN A 564 20.88 -7.44 6.59
C GLN A 564 22.23 -6.79 6.92
N PHE A 565 22.28 -5.47 7.09
CA PHE A 565 23.54 -4.81 7.42
C PHE A 565 23.81 -4.79 8.93
N LEU A 566 22.81 -5.02 9.77
CA LEU A 566 22.89 -5.07 11.24
C LEU A 566 23.41 -6.44 11.73
N ILE A 567 24.73 -6.69 11.62
CA ILE A 567 25.37 -7.98 12.01
C ILE A 567 26.28 -7.82 13.23
N ASN A 568 26.14 -8.66 14.27
CA ASN A 568 27.16 -8.83 15.34
C ASN A 568 27.19 -10.14 16.15
N SER A 569 26.59 -11.26 15.67
CA SER A 569 26.55 -12.61 16.29
C SER A 569 25.39 -12.92 17.27
N VAL A 570 25.13 -14.22 17.46
CA VAL A 570 24.02 -14.78 18.25
C VAL A 570 24.18 -14.51 19.76
N GLU A 571 25.42 -14.43 20.26
CA GLU A 571 25.72 -14.16 21.66
C GLU A 571 25.29 -12.74 22.09
N GLU A 572 25.14 -11.82 21.13
CA GLU A 572 24.62 -10.45 21.34
C GLU A 572 23.21 -10.25 20.73
N THR A 573 22.49 -11.33 20.44
CA THR A 573 21.25 -11.40 19.63
C THR A 573 20.51 -10.05 19.44
N ASP A 574 20.92 -9.30 18.42
CA ASP A 574 20.35 -7.98 18.12
C ASP A 574 18.90 -8.11 17.64
N LYS A 575 18.09 -7.07 17.91
CA LYS A 575 16.69 -6.98 17.50
C LYS A 575 16.51 -5.75 16.61
N LEU A 576 15.63 -5.82 15.60
CA LEU A 576 15.27 -4.61 14.84
C LEU A 576 14.54 -3.62 15.74
N LEU A 577 13.52 -4.13 16.44
CA LEU A 577 12.71 -3.39 17.41
C LEU A 577 12.87 -4.03 18.79
N LEU A 578 13.19 -3.22 19.80
CA LEU A 578 13.44 -3.68 21.16
C LEU A 578 12.71 -2.83 22.19
N TRP A 579 11.86 -3.45 23.01
CA TRP A 579 11.41 -2.87 24.27
C TRP A 579 12.22 -3.48 25.40
N ASP A 580 13.07 -2.68 26.04
CA ASP A 580 13.78 -3.05 27.26
C ASP A 580 13.28 -2.18 28.40
N PHE A 581 12.25 -2.66 29.10
CA PHE A 581 11.55 -1.90 30.13
C PHE A 581 12.42 -1.58 31.34
N LYS A 582 13.48 -2.37 31.57
CA LYS A 582 14.47 -2.08 32.62
C LYS A 582 15.21 -0.76 32.36
N THR A 583 15.38 -0.40 31.10
CA THR A 583 16.06 0.83 30.66
C THR A 583 15.07 1.87 30.12
N TYR A 584 13.76 1.65 30.28
CA TYR A 584 12.69 2.59 29.91
C TYR A 584 11.99 3.18 31.16
N PRO A 585 12.66 4.09 31.91
CA PRO A 585 12.16 4.56 33.21
C PRO A 585 10.85 5.36 33.13
N ASP A 586 10.56 5.97 31.98
CA ASP A 586 9.43 6.88 31.77
C ASP A 586 8.27 6.21 31.01
N MET A 587 8.13 4.88 31.11
CA MET A 587 7.02 4.16 30.50
C MET A 587 5.66 4.65 31.04
N PRO A 588 4.67 4.93 30.17
CA PRO A 588 3.33 5.27 30.60
C PRO A 588 2.65 4.11 31.33
N GLU A 589 1.58 4.39 32.09
CA GLU A 589 0.80 3.36 32.78
C GLU A 589 0.22 2.31 31.82
N GLU A 590 -0.17 2.73 30.62
CA GLU A 590 -0.61 1.84 29.55
C GLU A 590 0.08 2.25 28.25
N LEU A 591 0.65 1.28 27.55
CA LEU A 591 1.24 1.48 26.22
C LEU A 591 0.73 0.42 25.24
N ASN A 592 -0.06 0.87 24.26
CA ASN A 592 -0.58 0.04 23.18
C ASN A 592 0.12 0.41 21.88
N VAL A 593 0.78 -0.56 21.26
CA VAL A 593 1.49 -0.38 19.98
C VAL A 593 0.90 -1.30 18.92
N GLU A 594 0.62 -0.76 17.74
CA GLU A 594 0.26 -1.57 16.57
C GLU A 594 1.41 -1.65 15.55
N LEU A 595 1.68 -2.83 15.02
CA LEU A 595 2.53 -3.06 13.86
C LEU A 595 1.65 -3.60 12.74
N VAL A 596 1.47 -2.82 11.68
CA VAL A 596 0.50 -3.12 10.63
C VAL A 596 1.19 -3.20 9.29
N ASN A 597 0.97 -4.30 8.57
CA ASN A 597 1.33 -4.43 7.16
C ASN A 597 2.83 -4.25 6.84
N LEU A 598 3.71 -4.80 7.69
CA LEU A 598 5.18 -4.72 7.57
C LEU A 598 5.78 -6.02 7.04
N ASN A 599 6.86 -5.94 6.27
CA ASN A 599 7.74 -7.06 5.98
C ASN A 599 9.02 -6.96 6.83
N LEU A 600 9.18 -7.83 7.83
CA LEU A 600 10.32 -7.82 8.74
C LEU A 600 11.31 -8.92 8.35
N GLN A 601 12.53 -8.50 8.05
CA GLN A 601 13.65 -9.37 7.69
C GLN A 601 14.85 -9.05 8.56
N SER A 602 15.35 -10.00 9.33
CA SER A 602 16.50 -9.76 10.21
C SER A 602 17.83 -10.02 9.51
N THR A 603 17.93 -11.05 8.66
CA THR A 603 19.18 -11.42 8.00
C THR A 603 18.88 -12.18 6.72
N GLN A 604 19.35 -11.73 5.55
CA GLN A 604 19.23 -12.53 4.33
C GLN A 604 20.33 -13.59 4.27
N PRO A 605 19.98 -14.87 4.11
CA PRO A 605 20.98 -15.90 3.86
C PRO A 605 21.66 -15.68 2.51
N THR A 606 22.95 -15.94 2.44
CA THR A 606 23.76 -15.82 1.22
C THR A 606 23.79 -17.10 0.39
N SER A 607 23.36 -18.23 0.96
CA SER A 607 23.36 -19.52 0.29
C SER A 607 21.98 -19.90 -0.25
N ASP A 608 21.98 -20.40 -1.49
CA ASP A 608 20.78 -20.96 -2.14
C ASP A 608 20.41 -22.37 -1.64
N ASP A 609 21.26 -22.97 -0.80
CA ASP A 609 21.03 -24.27 -0.18
C ASP A 609 20.33 -24.06 1.18
N ALA A 610 19.14 -24.64 1.34
CA ALA A 610 18.31 -24.45 2.51
C ALA A 610 19.00 -24.83 3.82
N GLN A 611 19.86 -25.87 3.82
CA GLN A 611 20.58 -26.29 5.01
C GLN A 611 21.66 -25.28 5.37
N LYS A 612 22.46 -24.83 4.40
CA LYS A 612 23.50 -23.80 4.62
C LYS A 612 22.91 -22.45 4.99
N ALA A 613 21.80 -22.07 4.37
CA ALA A 613 21.05 -20.86 4.71
C ALA A 613 20.59 -20.91 6.17
N PHE A 614 20.12 -22.07 6.62
CA PHE A 614 19.73 -22.29 8.01
C PHE A 614 20.93 -22.21 8.96
N GLU A 615 22.04 -22.87 8.63
CA GLU A 615 23.29 -22.79 9.41
C GLU A 615 23.76 -21.34 9.53
N GLU A 616 23.63 -20.54 8.47
CA GLU A 616 23.91 -19.11 8.49
C GLU A 616 22.97 -18.33 9.42
N LEU A 617 21.66 -18.59 9.35
CA LEU A 617 20.69 -17.98 10.26
C LEU A 617 20.94 -18.38 11.72
N SER A 618 21.32 -19.63 11.98
CA SER A 618 21.70 -20.07 13.33
C SER A 618 22.97 -19.41 13.85
N ALA A 619 23.95 -19.14 12.98
CA ALA A 619 25.24 -18.58 13.39
C ALA A 619 25.25 -17.05 13.45
N LYS A 620 24.46 -16.38 12.59
CA LYS A 620 24.51 -14.93 12.37
C LYS A 620 23.14 -14.25 12.43
N GLY A 621 22.05 -15.01 12.48
CA GLY A 621 20.69 -14.47 12.44
C GLY A 621 20.36 -13.64 13.69
N GLY A 622 19.74 -12.48 13.47
CA GLY A 622 19.14 -11.66 14.52
C GLY A 622 17.68 -12.03 14.80
N GLY A 623 16.97 -11.19 15.56
CA GLY A 623 15.50 -11.27 15.66
C GLY A 623 14.80 -9.98 15.25
N ALA A 624 13.52 -10.06 14.91
CA ALA A 624 12.78 -8.87 14.49
C ALA A 624 12.32 -8.05 15.70
N ILE A 625 11.71 -8.71 16.69
CA ILE A 625 11.09 -8.06 17.85
C ILE A 625 11.63 -8.65 19.16
N GLY A 626 12.03 -7.78 20.08
CA GLY A 626 12.36 -8.13 21.47
C GLY A 626 11.52 -7.34 22.46
N ILE A 627 10.94 -7.99 23.47
CA ILE A 627 10.20 -7.35 24.57
C ILE A 627 10.71 -7.95 25.89
N LEU A 628 11.51 -7.19 26.62
CA LEU A 628 12.34 -7.67 27.73
C LEU A 628 12.29 -6.73 28.93
N GLY A 629 12.73 -7.23 30.09
CA GLY A 629 12.82 -6.46 31.33
C GLY A 629 11.52 -6.44 32.14
N ALA A 630 11.63 -6.01 33.40
CA ALA A 630 10.47 -5.81 34.27
C ALA A 630 9.76 -4.50 33.90
N TYR A 631 8.46 -4.44 34.13
CA TYR A 631 7.78 -3.14 34.15
C TYR A 631 8.44 -2.22 35.19
N PRO A 632 8.59 -0.92 34.90
CA PRO A 632 9.14 0.03 35.87
C PRO A 632 8.30 0.11 37.15
N LYS A 633 6.99 -0.14 37.04
CA LYS A 633 6.01 -0.17 38.13
C LYS A 633 5.01 -1.32 37.91
N GLU A 634 4.53 -1.93 39.00
CA GLU A 634 3.58 -3.06 38.95
C GLU A 634 2.24 -2.73 38.30
N THR A 635 1.86 -1.44 38.24
CA THR A 635 0.61 -0.96 37.63
C THR A 635 0.70 -0.74 36.13
N ASN A 636 1.90 -0.79 35.54
CA ASN A 636 2.07 -0.53 34.11
C ASN A 636 1.67 -1.76 33.27
N SER A 637 1.14 -1.51 32.07
CA SER A 637 0.81 -2.52 31.07
C SER A 637 1.40 -2.17 29.69
N PHE A 638 1.68 -3.20 28.92
CA PHE A 638 2.14 -3.07 27.53
C PHE A 638 1.41 -4.08 26.67
N SER A 639 0.85 -3.62 25.55
CA SER A 639 0.26 -4.47 24.53
C SER A 639 0.86 -4.19 23.16
N LEU A 640 1.16 -5.27 22.43
CA LEU A 640 1.65 -5.24 21.06
C LEU A 640 0.64 -5.96 20.15
N PHE A 641 0.04 -5.23 19.20
CA PHE A 641 -0.86 -5.79 18.21
C PHE A 641 -0.16 -5.83 16.85
N VAL A 642 0.01 -7.02 16.28
CA VAL A 642 0.65 -7.21 14.97
C VAL A 642 -0.37 -7.73 13.99
N LYS A 643 -0.63 -6.97 12.91
CA LYS A 643 -1.71 -7.24 11.96
C LYS A 643 -1.16 -7.31 10.54
N GLY A 644 -1.32 -8.47 9.90
CA GLY A 644 -0.94 -8.65 8.49
C GLY A 644 0.54 -8.37 8.22
N CYS A 645 1.44 -8.81 9.09
CA CYS A 645 2.89 -8.69 8.89
C CYS A 645 3.52 -10.00 8.38
N LEU A 646 4.56 -9.87 7.55
CA LEU A 646 5.40 -10.98 7.10
C LEU A 646 6.71 -10.94 7.90
N PHE A 647 7.03 -12.05 8.57
CA PHE A 647 8.30 -12.26 9.25
C PHE A 647 9.09 -13.33 8.52
N GLN A 648 10.30 -13.00 8.08
CA GLN A 648 11.16 -13.92 7.35
C GLN A 648 12.65 -13.76 7.64
N TYR A 649 13.40 -14.86 7.56
CA TYR A 649 14.85 -14.87 7.69
C TYR A 649 15.38 -14.23 8.96
N ALA A 650 15.26 -14.99 10.04
CA ALA A 650 15.75 -14.62 11.36
C ALA A 650 16.26 -15.87 12.08
N TYR A 651 16.96 -15.68 13.19
CA TYR A 651 17.10 -16.75 14.18
C TYR A 651 15.71 -17.05 14.77
N GLY A 652 15.13 -16.09 15.49
CA GLY A 652 13.73 -16.12 15.95
C GLY A 652 13.05 -14.78 15.68
N HIS A 653 11.75 -14.79 15.35
CA HIS A 653 11.06 -13.57 14.92
C HIS A 653 10.69 -12.68 16.09
N VAL A 654 10.10 -13.25 17.13
CA VAL A 654 9.65 -12.52 18.32
C VAL A 654 10.20 -13.20 19.56
N ASN A 655 10.81 -12.43 20.45
CA ASN A 655 11.15 -12.86 21.79
C ASN A 655 10.51 -11.93 22.81
N THR A 656 9.60 -12.44 23.64
CA THR A 656 8.91 -11.66 24.67
C THR A 656 9.00 -12.30 26.05
N ALA A 657 9.32 -11.50 27.05
CA ALA A 657 9.37 -11.88 28.46
C ALA A 657 8.27 -11.24 29.31
N VAL A 658 7.58 -10.21 28.78
CA VAL A 658 6.51 -9.46 29.45
C VAL A 658 5.51 -8.87 28.44
N GLY A 659 4.28 -8.58 28.88
CA GLY A 659 3.26 -7.88 28.09
C GLY A 659 2.31 -8.77 27.29
N ASP A 660 1.28 -8.15 26.71
CA ASP A 660 0.21 -8.79 25.97
C ASP A 660 0.45 -8.65 24.46
N CYS A 661 0.81 -9.73 23.79
CA CYS A 661 1.09 -9.71 22.35
C CYS A 661 -0.03 -10.39 21.57
N GLU A 662 -0.57 -9.74 20.54
CA GLU A 662 -1.54 -10.33 19.62
C GLU A 662 -0.99 -10.32 18.19
N PHE A 663 -1.13 -11.44 17.48
CA PHE A 663 -0.73 -11.61 16.08
C PHE A 663 -1.94 -12.07 15.27
N ASP A 664 -2.48 -11.23 14.39
CA ASP A 664 -3.63 -11.55 13.52
C ASP A 664 -3.23 -11.49 12.04
N GLY A 665 -3.49 -12.55 11.29
CA GLY A 665 -3.27 -12.58 9.84
C GLY A 665 -1.79 -12.51 9.43
N CYS A 666 -0.87 -12.89 10.32
CA CYS A 666 0.58 -12.79 10.09
C CYS A 666 1.18 -14.06 9.49
N ILE A 667 2.32 -13.92 8.79
CA ILE A 667 3.07 -15.04 8.23
C ILE A 667 4.46 -15.08 8.88
N PHE A 668 4.81 -16.22 9.49
CA PHE A 668 6.12 -16.47 10.08
C PHE A 668 6.83 -17.57 9.30
N ARG A 669 7.97 -17.26 8.67
CA ARG A 669 8.72 -18.25 7.90
C ARG A 669 10.23 -18.15 7.98
N ASN A 670 10.89 -19.23 7.54
CA ASN A 670 12.33 -19.30 7.27
C ASN A 670 13.17 -18.79 8.45
N ASN A 671 13.01 -19.40 9.62
CA ASN A 671 13.77 -19.02 10.80
C ASN A 671 14.38 -20.23 11.50
N SER A 672 15.52 -20.03 12.15
CA SER A 672 16.31 -21.12 12.73
C SER A 672 16.10 -21.42 14.21
N ALA A 673 15.07 -20.81 14.80
CA ALA A 673 14.60 -21.01 16.17
C ALA A 673 13.06 -21.20 16.18
N SER A 674 12.42 -21.08 17.36
CA SER A 674 10.97 -20.89 17.39
C SER A 674 10.61 -19.51 16.84
N ALA A 675 9.52 -19.41 16.08
CA ALA A 675 9.10 -18.14 15.49
C ALA A 675 8.74 -17.12 16.59
N ILE A 676 7.92 -17.51 17.56
CA ILE A 676 7.59 -16.71 18.73
C ILE A 676 8.11 -17.42 19.98
N VAL A 677 8.93 -16.74 20.76
CA VAL A 677 9.45 -17.23 22.04
C VAL A 677 8.80 -16.47 23.18
N LEU A 678 8.13 -17.21 24.06
CA LEU A 678 7.64 -16.70 25.34
C LEU A 678 8.66 -17.10 26.41
N GLN A 679 9.46 -16.14 26.83
CA GLN A 679 10.46 -16.33 27.86
C GLN A 679 9.84 -16.12 29.24
N GLN A 680 9.97 -17.12 30.10
CA GLN A 680 9.56 -16.97 31.49
C GLN A 680 10.64 -16.23 32.28
N SER A 681 10.26 -15.11 32.89
CA SER A 681 11.15 -14.30 33.72
C SER A 681 10.58 -14.13 35.13
N GLY A 682 11.44 -13.78 36.08
CA GLY A 682 11.00 -13.36 37.42
C GLY A 682 10.45 -11.92 37.45
N TYR A 683 10.37 -11.26 36.30
CA TYR A 683 10.23 -9.81 36.16
C TYR A 683 8.89 -9.39 35.55
N GLY A 684 8.08 -10.32 35.03
CA GLY A 684 6.72 -10.06 34.56
C GLY A 684 6.12 -11.26 33.81
N VAL A 685 4.92 -11.05 33.24
CA VAL A 685 4.13 -12.07 32.54
C VAL A 685 4.06 -11.74 31.05
N ALA A 686 4.48 -12.67 30.18
CA ALA A 686 4.26 -12.59 28.74
C ALA A 686 3.00 -13.38 28.35
N ASN A 687 2.01 -12.70 27.78
CA ASN A 687 0.83 -13.32 27.18
C ASN A 687 0.91 -13.21 25.66
N ALA A 688 0.45 -14.24 24.95
CA ALA A 688 0.43 -14.23 23.49
C ALA A 688 -0.87 -14.82 22.94
N LYS A 689 -1.49 -14.09 22.01
CA LYS A 689 -2.64 -14.48 21.24
C LYS A 689 -2.28 -14.55 19.77
N ILE A 690 -2.51 -15.68 19.13
CA ILE A 690 -2.19 -15.91 17.73
C ILE A 690 -3.48 -16.30 17.01
N LYS A 691 -3.79 -15.57 15.94
CA LYS A 691 -5.04 -15.70 15.22
C LYS A 691 -4.77 -15.70 13.72
N ASN A 692 -5.35 -16.68 13.02
CA ASN A 692 -5.31 -16.73 11.56
C ASN A 692 -3.89 -16.57 10.97
N CYS A 693 -2.88 -17.19 11.58
CA CYS A 693 -1.49 -17.04 11.16
C CYS A 693 -0.97 -18.24 10.37
N VAL A 694 0.09 -18.02 9.59
CA VAL A 694 0.83 -19.08 8.89
C VAL A 694 2.21 -19.25 9.51
N PHE A 695 2.61 -20.51 9.71
CA PHE A 695 3.95 -20.88 10.16
C PHE A 695 4.56 -21.88 9.19
N SER A 696 5.79 -21.63 8.75
CA SER A 696 6.48 -22.46 7.75
C SER A 696 7.98 -22.42 7.90
N ASN A 697 8.68 -23.53 7.67
CA ASN A 697 10.16 -23.56 7.76
C ASN A 697 10.68 -22.91 9.05
N THR A 698 10.05 -23.27 10.16
CA THR A 698 10.38 -22.82 11.51
C THR A 698 10.64 -24.06 12.37
N ILE A 699 11.43 -23.96 13.44
CA ILE A 699 11.57 -25.08 14.38
C ILE A 699 10.23 -25.37 15.06
N ALA A 700 9.55 -24.31 15.51
CA ALA A 700 8.20 -24.37 16.06
C ALA A 700 7.54 -22.99 15.93
N PRO A 701 6.23 -22.93 15.61
CA PRO A 701 5.43 -21.71 15.71
C PRO A 701 5.62 -20.94 17.01
N VAL A 702 5.53 -21.63 18.15
CA VAL A 702 5.72 -21.04 19.47
C VAL A 702 6.60 -21.94 20.32
N GLY A 703 7.63 -21.32 20.91
CA GLY A 703 8.49 -21.91 21.93
C GLY A 703 8.21 -21.25 23.28
N ILE A 704 7.93 -22.05 24.30
CA ILE A 704 7.90 -21.54 25.68
C ILE A 704 9.20 -21.92 26.37
N ALA A 705 10.02 -20.91 26.65
CA ALA A 705 11.31 -21.08 27.32
C ALA A 705 11.14 -20.87 28.83
N CYS A 706 11.15 -21.96 29.58
CA CYS A 706 10.99 -21.93 31.03
C CYS A 706 12.35 -21.75 31.74
N GLY A 707 12.83 -20.51 31.82
CA GLY A 707 13.92 -20.11 32.71
C GLY A 707 15.03 -19.30 32.03
N ASN A 708 15.62 -18.37 32.80
CA ASN A 708 16.88 -17.74 32.48
C ASN A 708 17.99 -18.46 33.26
N PHE A 709 18.68 -19.39 32.61
CA PHE A 709 19.73 -20.20 33.25
C PHE A 709 20.85 -19.31 33.80
N ASP A 710 21.09 -18.15 33.20
CA ASP A 710 22.06 -17.17 33.68
C ASP A 710 21.61 -16.47 34.96
N ASP A 711 20.31 -16.22 35.15
CA ASP A 711 19.79 -15.71 36.43
C ASP A 711 19.86 -16.78 37.52
N LEU A 712 19.63 -18.05 37.17
CA LEU A 712 19.84 -19.18 38.08
C LEU A 712 21.32 -19.26 38.50
N LEU A 713 22.26 -19.21 37.54
CA LEU A 713 23.71 -19.24 37.77
C LEU A 713 24.23 -18.03 38.55
N THR A 714 23.75 -16.83 38.22
CA THR A 714 24.15 -15.56 38.85
C THR A 714 23.63 -15.47 40.28
N ASN A 715 22.40 -15.91 40.53
CA ASN A 715 21.85 -15.98 41.89
C ASN A 715 22.45 -17.12 42.72
N MET A 716 22.86 -18.24 42.10
CA MET A 716 23.68 -19.27 42.74
C MET A 716 25.05 -18.73 43.18
N LYS A 717 25.69 -17.87 42.38
CA LYS A 717 26.95 -17.19 42.77
C LYS A 717 26.75 -16.14 43.89
N ASN A 718 25.62 -15.44 43.89
CA ASN A 718 25.36 -14.30 44.78
C ASN A 718 24.54 -14.63 46.05
N LYS A 719 24.16 -15.89 46.27
CA LYS A 719 23.33 -16.35 47.43
C LYS A 719 22.03 -15.56 47.63
N LYS A 720 21.45 -15.01 46.56
CA LYS A 720 20.13 -14.34 46.63
C LYS A 720 19.04 -15.38 46.38
N ASN A 721 18.25 -15.67 47.40
CA ASN A 721 17.23 -16.71 47.36
C ASN A 721 15.88 -16.15 46.94
N LYS A 722 15.30 -16.80 45.90
CA LYS A 722 13.91 -16.78 45.38
C LYS A 722 13.77 -16.12 44.00
N ILE A 723 13.67 -16.96 42.97
CA ILE A 723 13.04 -16.60 41.69
C ILE A 723 11.63 -17.21 41.75
N LYS A 724 10.59 -16.38 41.67
CA LYS A 724 9.22 -16.86 41.45
C LYS A 724 8.97 -16.80 39.95
N PRO A 725 8.89 -17.94 39.24
CA PRO A 725 8.48 -17.90 37.84
C PRO A 725 7.06 -17.35 37.75
N GLN A 726 6.83 -16.43 36.82
CA GLN A 726 5.51 -15.95 36.46
C GLN A 726 5.13 -16.54 35.11
N PHE A 727 3.86 -16.92 34.97
CA PHE A 727 3.34 -17.61 33.79
C PHE A 727 2.25 -16.77 33.15
N GLY A 728 2.29 -16.66 31.83
CA GLY A 728 1.25 -16.01 31.06
C GLY A 728 0.33 -16.99 30.36
N LYS A 729 -0.63 -16.42 29.65
CA LYS A 729 -1.65 -17.09 28.86
C LYS A 729 -1.20 -17.14 27.41
N PHE A 730 -1.39 -18.32 26.80
CA PHE A 730 -1.21 -18.50 25.37
C PHE A 730 -2.55 -18.90 24.74
N GLU A 731 -2.91 -18.22 23.66
CA GLU A 731 -4.16 -18.44 22.93
C GLU A 731 -3.87 -18.59 21.43
N LEU A 732 -4.47 -19.61 20.83
CA LEU A 732 -4.45 -19.88 19.40
C LEU A 732 -5.91 -19.91 18.92
N GLU A 733 -6.35 -18.89 18.18
CA GLU A 733 -7.74 -18.75 17.73
C GLU A 733 -7.85 -18.76 16.20
N GLY A 734 -9.00 -19.17 15.69
CA GLY A 734 -9.23 -19.19 14.24
C GLY A 734 -8.31 -20.14 13.47
N ASN A 735 -8.06 -19.82 12.21
CA ASN A 735 -7.41 -20.74 11.26
C ASN A 735 -5.89 -20.54 11.22
N ASN A 736 -5.17 -21.20 12.11
CA ASN A 736 -3.70 -21.19 12.12
C ASN A 736 -3.16 -22.36 11.29
N TYR A 737 -2.36 -22.05 10.27
CA TYR A 737 -1.80 -23.03 9.32
C TYR A 737 -0.34 -23.32 9.63
N ILE A 738 -0.02 -24.58 9.90
CA ILE A 738 1.32 -24.99 10.34
C ILE A 738 1.91 -25.95 9.31
N TYR A 739 2.76 -25.42 8.44
CA TYR A 739 3.49 -26.15 7.40
C TYR A 739 4.84 -26.64 7.95
N ASN A 740 4.78 -27.53 8.94
CA ASN A 740 5.97 -28.02 9.64
C ASN A 740 5.92 -29.52 9.90
N TRP A 741 5.76 -30.30 8.83
CA TRP A 741 5.72 -31.75 8.87
C TRP A 741 7.11 -32.37 8.71
N LYS A 742 7.42 -33.37 9.54
CA LYS A 742 8.66 -34.15 9.50
C LYS A 742 8.35 -35.63 9.57
N LYS A 743 9.05 -36.44 8.76
CA LYS A 743 8.98 -37.89 8.93
C LYS A 743 9.57 -38.25 10.28
N LEU A 744 8.91 -39.14 11.00
CA LEU A 744 9.28 -39.49 12.37
C LEU A 744 10.69 -40.07 12.44
N ASP A 745 11.11 -40.86 11.46
CA ASP A 745 12.43 -41.48 11.37
C ASP A 745 13.56 -40.49 11.04
N GLU A 746 13.24 -39.36 10.43
CA GLU A 746 14.15 -38.22 10.17
C GLU A 746 14.37 -37.36 11.42
N VAL A 747 13.55 -37.49 12.46
CA VAL A 747 13.75 -36.77 13.74
C VAL A 747 14.95 -37.33 14.49
N GLN A 748 16.05 -36.57 14.54
CA GLN A 748 17.32 -36.97 15.14
C GLN A 748 17.95 -35.85 15.98
N MET A 749 18.80 -36.23 16.93
CA MET A 749 19.61 -35.31 17.73
C MET A 749 21.08 -35.71 17.63
N ASP A 750 21.81 -35.01 16.77
CA ASP A 750 23.23 -35.22 16.52
C ASP A 750 24.07 -34.27 17.37
N LEU A 751 24.35 -34.65 18.62
CA LEU A 751 25.15 -33.82 19.53
C LEU A 751 26.66 -33.97 19.32
N LEU A 752 27.10 -35.15 18.88
CA LEU A 752 28.51 -35.40 18.63
C LEU A 752 28.82 -35.28 17.14
N PRO A 753 29.92 -34.59 16.76
CA PRO A 753 30.32 -34.43 15.37
C PRO A 753 30.72 -35.78 14.77
N LYS A 754 30.22 -36.04 13.55
CA LYS A 754 30.57 -37.21 12.74
C LYS A 754 31.89 -36.96 11.99
N GLY A 755 32.54 -38.03 11.52
CA GLY A 755 33.75 -37.91 10.68
C GLY A 755 35.06 -37.81 11.46
N LEU A 756 35.12 -38.42 12.65
CA LEU A 756 36.36 -38.56 13.42
C LEU A 756 37.34 -39.48 12.67
N GLU A 757 38.64 -39.32 12.88
CA GLU A 757 39.65 -40.16 12.22
C GLU A 757 39.62 -41.64 12.67
N ASP A 758 38.94 -41.95 13.78
CA ASP A 758 38.84 -43.28 14.35
C ASP A 758 37.45 -43.91 14.10
N ALA A 759 37.43 -45.08 13.46
CA ALA A 759 36.20 -45.79 13.11
C ALA A 759 35.39 -46.26 14.34
N THR A 760 36.05 -46.57 15.45
CA THR A 760 35.39 -46.97 16.71
C THR A 760 34.76 -45.77 17.38
N ALA A 761 35.44 -44.61 17.34
CA ALA A 761 34.90 -43.35 17.82
C ALA A 761 33.67 -42.93 17.02
N ASN A 762 33.70 -43.05 15.68
CA ASN A 762 32.51 -42.80 14.84
C ASN A 762 31.37 -43.76 15.17
N ALA A 763 31.63 -45.07 15.31
CA ALA A 763 30.59 -46.03 15.68
C ALA A 763 29.96 -45.72 17.05
N LEU A 764 30.75 -45.22 18.01
CA LEU A 764 30.28 -44.78 19.31
C LEU A 764 29.44 -43.49 19.22
N VAL A 765 29.85 -42.54 18.37
CA VAL A 765 29.10 -41.32 18.04
C VAL A 765 27.75 -41.67 17.41
N ASP A 766 27.74 -42.57 16.43
CA ASP A 766 26.52 -43.03 15.75
C ASP A 766 25.57 -43.73 16.72
N THR A 767 26.10 -44.57 17.61
CA THR A 767 25.30 -45.23 18.65
C THR A 767 24.73 -44.22 19.63
N PHE A 768 25.53 -43.26 20.08
CA PHE A 768 25.11 -42.24 21.06
C PHE A 768 24.05 -41.30 20.47
N ASN A 769 24.29 -40.74 19.29
CA ASN A 769 23.32 -39.89 18.59
C ASN A 769 22.05 -40.70 18.22
N GLY A 770 22.18 -41.98 17.86
CA GLY A 770 21.06 -42.88 17.60
C GLY A 770 20.16 -43.11 18.82
N VAL A 771 20.76 -43.29 20.02
CA VAL A 771 20.02 -43.40 21.29
C VAL A 771 19.32 -42.09 21.63
N LEU A 772 19.98 -40.94 21.46
CA LEU A 772 19.37 -39.63 21.69
C LEU A 772 18.19 -39.37 20.75
N GLY A 773 18.35 -39.68 19.46
CA GLY A 773 17.26 -39.59 18.48
C GLY A 773 16.08 -40.50 18.83
N LYS A 774 16.33 -41.70 19.37
CA LYS A 774 15.26 -42.58 19.87
C LYS A 774 14.53 -41.97 21.07
N ILE A 775 15.26 -41.47 22.08
CA ILE A 775 14.69 -40.85 23.28
C ILE A 775 13.81 -39.65 22.92
N ILE A 776 14.26 -38.78 22.02
CA ILE A 776 13.50 -37.61 21.60
C ILE A 776 12.22 -37.99 20.85
N ARG A 777 12.29 -38.99 19.96
CA ARG A 777 11.09 -39.51 19.27
C ARG A 777 10.10 -40.09 20.26
N GLU A 778 10.57 -40.89 21.22
CA GLU A 778 9.73 -41.43 22.28
C GLU A 778 9.10 -40.31 23.14
N ALA A 779 9.85 -39.26 23.48
CA ALA A 779 9.34 -38.09 24.22
C ALA A 779 8.23 -37.35 23.45
N PHE A 780 8.40 -37.11 22.15
CA PHE A 780 7.33 -36.52 21.32
C PHE A 780 6.08 -37.42 21.28
N MET A 781 6.27 -38.74 21.22
CA MET A 781 5.20 -39.73 21.16
C MET A 781 4.47 -39.98 22.49
N MET A 782 5.13 -39.74 23.62
CA MET A 782 4.56 -39.89 24.96
C MET A 782 3.54 -38.78 25.30
N SER A 783 3.56 -37.65 24.59
CA SER A 783 2.66 -36.52 24.81
C SER A 783 1.19 -36.80 24.40
N ASP A 784 0.94 -37.51 23.29
CA ASP A 784 -0.35 -38.12 22.87
C ASP A 784 -0.12 -39.03 21.64
N LYS A 785 -0.60 -40.29 21.64
CA LYS A 785 -0.46 -41.21 20.49
C LYS A 785 -1.24 -40.78 19.25
N LYS A 786 -2.25 -39.91 19.39
CA LYS A 786 -2.94 -39.31 18.25
C LYS A 786 -2.01 -38.37 17.48
N ASN A 787 -0.81 -38.08 17.99
CA ASN A 787 0.07 -37.07 17.42
C ASN A 787 0.81 -37.46 16.12
N LEU A 788 0.54 -38.64 15.58
CA LEU A 788 1.09 -39.07 14.30
C LEU A 788 0.05 -38.97 13.20
N TYR A 789 0.48 -38.43 12.06
CA TYR A 789 -0.19 -38.66 10.79
C TYR A 789 0.49 -39.84 10.09
N VAL A 790 -0.30 -40.77 9.57
CA VAL A 790 0.21 -41.88 8.75
C VAL A 790 -0.30 -41.65 7.34
N ASP A 791 0.62 -41.50 6.39
CA ASP A 791 0.23 -41.27 4.99
C ASP A 791 -0.19 -42.58 4.29
N ALA A 792 -0.59 -42.46 3.03
CA ALA A 792 -1.05 -43.60 2.24
C ALA A 792 0.02 -44.69 2.02
N ASN A 793 1.32 -44.35 2.18
CA ASN A 793 2.44 -45.27 2.06
C ASN A 793 2.81 -45.94 3.39
N GLY A 794 2.17 -45.54 4.50
CA GLY A 794 2.50 -46.02 5.84
C GLY A 794 3.63 -45.25 6.53
N ASP A 795 4.13 -44.18 5.90
CA ASP A 795 5.14 -43.33 6.53
C ASP A 795 4.49 -42.54 7.69
N GLN A 796 5.23 -42.43 8.80
CA GLN A 796 4.78 -41.74 10.00
C GLN A 796 5.32 -40.32 10.01
N TRP A 797 4.43 -39.36 10.24
CA TRP A 797 4.73 -37.93 10.20
C TRP A 797 4.34 -37.24 11.51
N LEU A 798 5.17 -36.30 11.94
CA LEU A 798 4.96 -35.42 13.09
C LEU A 798 4.88 -33.97 12.63
N ASN A 799 3.88 -33.21 13.12
CA ASN A 799 3.78 -31.77 12.86
C ASN A 799 4.34 -30.96 14.03
N PHE A 800 5.50 -30.34 13.86
CA PHE A 800 6.18 -29.54 14.88
C PHE A 800 5.48 -28.19 15.07
N SER A 801 4.45 -28.16 15.91
CA SER A 801 3.50 -27.04 16.03
C SER A 801 3.68 -26.25 17.31
N PHE A 802 3.63 -26.88 18.48
CA PHE A 802 3.85 -26.17 19.74
C PHE A 802 4.85 -26.91 20.60
N LEU A 803 5.93 -26.20 20.95
CA LEU A 803 7.06 -26.77 21.67
C LEU A 803 7.20 -26.12 23.04
N MET A 804 6.92 -26.88 24.10
CA MET A 804 7.22 -26.47 25.47
C MET A 804 8.46 -27.20 25.97
N ILE A 805 9.48 -26.45 26.37
CA ILE A 805 10.71 -26.99 26.95
C ILE A 805 10.92 -26.37 28.34
N GLY A 806 11.07 -27.20 29.36
CA GLY A 806 11.26 -26.75 30.74
C GLY A 806 11.82 -27.83 31.67
N ILE A 807 12.55 -27.40 32.70
CA ILE A 807 13.33 -28.23 33.63
C ILE A 807 12.59 -28.42 34.98
N TRP A 808 11.25 -28.50 35.00
CA TRP A 808 10.50 -28.45 36.27
C TRP A 808 9.53 -29.64 36.41
N GLU A 809 9.72 -30.43 37.47
CA GLU A 809 8.99 -31.69 37.75
C GLU A 809 7.48 -31.52 37.97
N ASN A 810 6.98 -30.29 38.22
CA ASN A 810 5.60 -30.01 38.63
C ASN A 810 4.81 -29.07 37.69
N MET A 811 5.22 -28.93 36.43
CA MET A 811 4.42 -28.15 35.47
C MET A 811 3.20 -28.95 34.99
N ASN A 812 2.01 -28.48 35.32
CA ASN A 812 0.73 -28.98 34.79
C ASN A 812 0.00 -27.88 34.02
N PRO A 813 0.29 -27.67 32.73
CA PRO A 813 -0.53 -26.78 31.89
C PRO A 813 -1.93 -27.36 31.75
N TYR A 814 -2.96 -26.51 31.84
CA TYR A 814 -4.31 -26.89 31.44
C TYR A 814 -4.61 -26.37 30.04
N PHE A 815 -5.17 -27.26 29.22
CA PHE A 815 -5.57 -27.00 27.85
C PHE A 815 -7.08 -26.82 27.82
N ASN A 816 -7.55 -25.74 27.18
CA ASN A 816 -8.97 -25.51 26.91
C ASN A 816 -9.84 -25.69 28.17
N ALA A 817 -9.59 -24.87 29.21
CA ALA A 817 -10.47 -24.86 30.39
C ALA A 817 -11.93 -24.81 29.94
N SER A 818 -12.80 -25.54 30.66
CA SER A 818 -14.14 -26.02 30.29
C SER A 818 -15.18 -24.95 29.90
N THR A 819 -14.85 -24.12 28.93
CA THR A 819 -15.66 -23.01 28.41
C THR A 819 -16.28 -23.51 27.11
N PRO A 820 -17.57 -23.88 27.10
CA PRO A 820 -18.22 -24.28 25.87
C PRO A 820 -18.34 -23.06 24.93
N GLY A 821 -17.90 -23.20 23.67
CA GLY A 821 -18.13 -22.21 22.61
C GLY A 821 -16.94 -21.37 22.15
N THR A 822 -15.72 -21.62 22.65
CA THR A 822 -14.51 -20.93 22.17
C THR A 822 -13.85 -21.68 21.00
N ASP A 823 -13.72 -21.03 19.85
CA ASP A 823 -12.90 -21.53 18.73
C ASP A 823 -11.40 -21.32 19.05
N GLY A 824 -10.66 -22.38 19.42
CA GLY A 824 -9.19 -22.28 19.60
C GLY A 824 -8.55 -23.17 20.67
N LEU A 825 -7.22 -23.12 20.76
CA LEU A 825 -6.42 -23.70 21.84
C LEU A 825 -6.05 -22.61 22.85
N THR A 826 -6.45 -22.76 24.10
CA THR A 826 -6.00 -21.93 25.22
C THR A 826 -5.12 -22.75 26.14
N VAL A 827 -3.91 -22.26 26.41
CA VAL A 827 -2.98 -22.84 27.38
C VAL A 827 -2.79 -21.86 28.51
N VAL A 828 -3.08 -22.32 29.72
CA VAL A 828 -2.79 -21.55 30.92
C VAL A 828 -2.14 -22.46 31.94
N PHE A 829 -1.30 -21.86 32.78
CA PHE A 829 -0.53 -22.56 33.79
C PHE A 829 -1.20 -22.40 35.15
N ASP A 830 -1.35 -23.50 35.90
CA ASP A 830 -1.90 -23.44 37.24
C ASP A 830 -0.86 -22.86 38.22
N LYS A 831 -1.24 -21.78 38.91
CA LYS A 831 -0.40 -21.04 39.86
C LYS A 831 -0.21 -21.78 41.19
N SER A 832 -1.04 -22.79 41.51
CA SER A 832 -1.12 -23.37 42.85
C SER A 832 -0.01 -24.36 43.22
N ASP A 833 0.71 -24.94 42.24
CA ASP A 833 1.57 -26.12 42.46
C ASP A 833 3.09 -25.83 42.44
N TYR A 834 3.51 -24.57 42.37
CA TYR A 834 4.93 -24.22 42.31
C TYR A 834 5.60 -24.26 43.70
N THR A 835 6.07 -25.43 44.12
CA THR A 835 7.00 -25.56 45.24
C THR A 835 8.41 -25.12 44.83
N TYR A 836 8.87 -24.02 45.43
CA TYR A 836 10.22 -23.49 45.30
C TYR A 836 11.29 -24.47 45.81
N ALA A 837 12.41 -24.61 45.09
CA ALA A 837 13.60 -25.32 45.56
C ALA A 837 14.70 -24.31 45.98
N GLU A 838 15.20 -24.42 47.21
CA GLU A 838 16.35 -23.68 47.72
C GLU A 838 17.64 -24.46 47.41
N VAL A 839 18.47 -24.01 46.46
CA VAL A 839 19.79 -24.61 46.21
C VAL A 839 20.86 -23.90 47.04
N LYS A 840 21.38 -24.57 48.09
CA LYS A 840 22.56 -24.12 48.84
C LYS A 840 23.77 -24.96 48.43
N ALA A 841 24.80 -24.34 47.86
CA ALA A 841 25.99 -25.04 47.36
C ALA A 841 27.13 -25.10 48.38
N TYR A 842 27.59 -26.31 48.73
CA TYR A 842 28.95 -26.59 49.21
C TYR A 842 29.41 -27.96 48.66
N GLU A 843 30.41 -27.92 47.77
CA GLU A 843 31.26 -29.00 47.20
C GLU A 843 30.66 -30.02 46.19
N ALA A 844 31.39 -30.25 45.08
CA ALA A 844 30.94 -31.00 43.90
C ALA A 844 31.49 -32.46 43.84
N PRO A 845 30.66 -33.50 43.60
CA PRO A 845 31.09 -34.92 43.56
C PRO A 845 31.15 -35.56 42.14
N SER A 846 31.75 -36.76 42.06
CA SER A 846 32.13 -37.50 40.83
C SER A 846 30.97 -38.17 40.04
N VAL A 847 31.18 -38.53 38.76
CA VAL A 847 30.13 -38.97 37.79
C VAL A 847 29.29 -40.19 38.16
N LYS A 848 29.87 -41.22 38.77
CA LYS A 848 29.08 -42.40 39.21
C LYS A 848 28.15 -42.03 40.38
N SER A 849 28.61 -41.09 41.22
CA SER A 849 27.80 -40.40 42.21
C SER A 849 26.84 -39.40 41.57
N VAL A 850 27.09 -38.75 40.43
CA VAL A 850 26.10 -37.86 39.76
C VAL A 850 24.92 -38.64 39.18
N ILE A 851 25.14 -39.82 38.58
CA ILE A 851 24.06 -40.66 38.06
C ILE A 851 23.27 -41.31 39.21
N ALA A 852 23.97 -41.76 40.26
CA ALA A 852 23.33 -42.27 41.47
C ALA A 852 22.67 -41.14 42.30
N PHE A 853 23.18 -39.91 42.26
CA PHE A 853 22.64 -38.68 42.88
C PHE A 853 21.43 -38.19 42.10
N ALA A 854 21.43 -38.19 40.77
CA ALA A 854 20.23 -37.89 39.97
C ALA A 854 19.09 -38.86 40.36
N LYS A 855 19.38 -40.16 40.43
CA LYS A 855 18.42 -41.16 40.92
C LYS A 855 18.14 -41.13 42.44
N SER A 856 19.06 -40.67 43.28
CA SER A 856 18.90 -40.59 44.75
C SER A 856 18.41 -39.24 45.27
N PHE A 857 18.35 -38.22 44.41
CA PHE A 857 17.72 -36.91 44.61
C PHE A 857 16.40 -36.81 43.82
N GLY A 858 15.90 -37.92 43.28
CA GLY A 858 14.58 -37.98 42.64
C GLY A 858 14.51 -37.44 41.21
N VAL A 859 15.61 -36.96 40.62
CA VAL A 859 15.68 -36.58 39.21
C VAL A 859 15.70 -37.83 38.35
N ASP A 860 14.49 -38.27 38.06
CA ASP A 860 14.16 -39.32 37.14
C ASP A 860 14.15 -38.76 35.72
N LEU A 861 15.16 -39.13 34.91
CA LEU A 861 15.16 -38.81 33.48
C LEU A 861 13.96 -39.41 32.73
N GLU A 862 13.21 -40.33 33.35
CA GLU A 862 11.95 -40.87 32.86
C GLU A 862 10.75 -39.93 33.10
N ASN A 863 10.88 -38.84 33.89
CA ASN A 863 9.80 -37.90 34.26
C ASN A 863 9.91 -36.49 33.67
N TYR A 864 10.82 -36.23 32.72
CA TYR A 864 10.81 -34.97 31.97
C TYR A 864 9.61 -34.93 31.03
N LYS A 865 8.65 -34.04 31.31
CA LYS A 865 7.49 -33.84 30.44
C LYS A 865 7.78 -32.75 29.42
N THR A 866 8.27 -33.15 28.26
CA THR A 866 8.15 -32.29 27.06
C THR A 866 6.71 -32.38 26.58
N TYR A 867 6.01 -31.25 26.59
CA TYR A 867 4.66 -31.18 26.03
C TYR A 867 4.76 -30.73 24.58
N HIS A 868 4.41 -31.64 23.68
CA HIS A 868 4.17 -31.31 22.28
C HIS A 868 2.66 -31.31 22.05
N ILE A 869 2.11 -30.12 21.80
CA ILE A 869 0.68 -29.96 21.52
C ILE A 869 0.53 -29.69 20.04
N MET A 870 -0.31 -30.47 19.38
CA MET A 870 -0.58 -30.23 17.98
C MET A 870 -1.74 -29.30 17.75
N GLY A 871 -1.50 -28.28 16.91
CA GLY A 871 -2.55 -27.39 16.43
C GLY A 871 -3.50 -28.15 15.52
N ARG A 872 -4.71 -28.40 16.00
CA ARG A 872 -5.81 -29.04 15.27
C ARG A 872 -6.99 -28.07 15.16
N ASP A 873 -7.84 -28.26 14.16
CA ASP A 873 -9.11 -27.55 14.12
C ASP A 873 -10.04 -27.96 15.27
N LYS A 874 -11.19 -27.29 15.36
CA LYS A 874 -12.28 -27.58 16.28
C LYS A 874 -12.84 -29.01 16.21
N ASN A 875 -12.57 -29.74 15.13
CA ASN A 875 -12.99 -31.14 14.94
C ASN A 875 -11.86 -32.13 15.28
N GLY A 876 -10.67 -31.65 15.66
CA GLY A 876 -9.51 -32.47 15.97
C GLY A 876 -8.73 -32.94 14.74
N ALA A 877 -8.96 -32.36 13.56
CA ALA A 877 -8.24 -32.63 12.32
C ALA A 877 -7.04 -31.69 12.13
N PHE A 878 -6.07 -32.11 11.30
CA PHE A 878 -4.96 -31.25 10.90
C PHE A 878 -5.41 -30.25 9.84
N ASN A 879 -4.93 -29.01 9.96
CA ASN A 879 -5.25 -27.92 9.02
C ASN A 879 -4.34 -27.88 7.79
N THR A 880 -3.30 -28.73 7.77
CA THR A 880 -2.34 -28.94 6.69
C THR A 880 -1.95 -30.43 6.66
N LEU A 881 -1.39 -30.92 5.55
CA LEU A 881 -0.88 -32.28 5.40
C LEU A 881 0.61 -32.31 5.03
N PRO A 882 1.34 -33.43 5.26
CA PRO A 882 2.71 -33.56 4.78
C PRO A 882 2.85 -33.29 3.27
N GLY A 883 3.84 -32.48 2.91
CA GLY A 883 4.10 -32.09 1.53
C GLY A 883 3.22 -30.96 0.98
N GLU A 884 2.18 -30.53 1.72
CA GLU A 884 1.44 -29.32 1.35
C GLU A 884 2.30 -28.06 1.52
N THR A 885 2.05 -27.07 0.67
CA THR A 885 2.68 -25.75 0.72
C THR A 885 1.62 -24.67 0.60
N TYR A 886 2.03 -23.41 0.72
CA TYR A 886 1.16 -22.26 0.47
C TYR A 886 1.89 -21.25 -0.42
N THR A 887 1.09 -20.49 -1.16
CA THR A 887 1.56 -19.36 -1.96
C THR A 887 1.00 -18.12 -1.31
N ILE A 888 1.85 -17.13 -1.04
CA ILE A 888 1.39 -15.83 -0.56
C ILE A 888 0.52 -15.19 -1.68
N GLY A 889 -0.51 -14.41 -1.37
CA GLY A 889 -1.42 -13.86 -2.40
C GLY A 889 -2.89 -13.81 -1.97
N LYS A 890 -3.75 -13.27 -2.85
CA LYS A 890 -5.16 -12.95 -2.52
C LYS A 890 -5.93 -14.13 -1.90
N GLU A 891 -5.71 -15.34 -2.38
CA GLU A 891 -6.40 -16.55 -1.89
C GLU A 891 -6.00 -16.94 -0.46
N ILE A 892 -4.70 -16.98 -0.15
CA ILE A 892 -4.26 -17.27 1.23
C ILE A 892 -4.76 -16.17 2.17
N TYR A 893 -4.82 -14.91 1.74
CA TYR A 893 -5.29 -13.82 2.59
C TYR A 893 -6.80 -13.87 2.83
N ALA A 894 -7.60 -14.20 1.82
CA ALA A 894 -9.02 -14.46 2.00
C ALA A 894 -9.24 -15.59 3.02
N LYS A 895 -8.42 -16.64 2.92
CA LYS A 895 -8.41 -17.77 3.85
C LYS A 895 -8.08 -17.34 5.30
N LEU A 896 -7.04 -16.52 5.51
CA LEU A 896 -6.68 -16.01 6.84
C LEU A 896 -7.77 -15.06 7.39
N ARG A 897 -8.46 -14.29 6.55
CA ARG A 897 -9.55 -13.40 7.01
C ARG A 897 -10.88 -14.11 7.26
N GLY A 898 -10.97 -15.42 6.98
CA GLY A 898 -12.23 -16.17 7.08
C GLY A 898 -13.28 -15.76 6.04
N VAL A 899 -12.86 -15.10 4.95
CA VAL A 899 -13.72 -14.70 3.85
C VAL A 899 -13.81 -15.86 2.87
N LYS A 900 -15.01 -16.43 2.68
CA LYS A 900 -15.23 -17.48 1.67
C LYS A 900 -14.90 -16.92 0.29
N THR A 901 -14.00 -17.58 -0.42
CA THR A 901 -13.70 -17.27 -1.81
C THR A 901 -14.92 -17.57 -2.70
N LYS A 902 -14.99 -16.97 -3.89
CA LYS A 902 -16.06 -17.25 -4.88
C LYS A 902 -16.14 -18.73 -5.31
N ALA A 903 -15.09 -19.52 -5.09
CA ALA A 903 -15.08 -20.96 -5.36
C ALA A 903 -15.61 -21.80 -4.17
N GLU A 904 -15.63 -21.22 -2.96
CA GLU A 904 -16.18 -21.82 -1.74
C GLU A 904 -17.64 -21.40 -1.47
N GLN A 905 -18.14 -20.40 -2.22
CA GLN A 905 -19.55 -20.03 -2.35
C GLN A 905 -20.18 -20.77 -3.53
#